data_AF-A0A2R7P7S9-F1
#
_entry.id   AF-A0A2R7P7S9-F1
#
_cell.length_a   1.000
_cell.length_b   1.000
_cell.length_c   1.000
_cell.angle_alpha   90.00
_cell.angle_beta   90.00
_cell.angle_gamma   90.00
#
_symmetry.space_group_name_H-M   'P 1'
#
loop_
_entity.id
_entity.type
_entity.pdbx_description
1 polymer ?
#
loop_
_entity_poly.entity_id
_entity_poly.type
_entity_poly.pdbx_seq_one_letter_code
_entity_poly.pdbx_strand_id
1 'polypeptide(L)'
;MSSHDSVDRLMPLAGFVAGCSVLVAGAMGAVLLSKYSTGDAATKERMLLAPMIGAIDTCIATPEGSPSHPMDDLARSCVGPQGSAAALVESTLSTLQPQTGERGRYPLGYTLPVPLLKLFHQNPQGHWEIDGRLINRLVRTIRDTERPLILYLFSTHFSADAPLEQVLAQDSRNLAQTRDGPLGQSSYYGAPLYNWSFASTQNELTERRTQAARAVLGAVCQLPAHDIAKVRGVTLLGELHHLFPNFEGGMGFAPPYRVTDYSPHSVTAFRSFLRQEFQSIEKFNRAVGADYTSFDQVAPPSKDIRTEPLQRYTEHIDSFAQGTLPISGWAYVPHTEGSGPAWVHVFRNGVFVGKTPVNKGRQDVLKAKPEFGSADTGWRLDMDFRRLPAGMHRIDVFLEQAPGHLTPLGTRRIAIMDRAQTSPTELPQQPLPVSTTAVPSPLASIDMPVDESSYYYNPLVPLWHQFRGKQVVDYLRFFDDVVHESCLSKTPHYTHQIVPFANPSWDAHKFAIDASLREQQGIRLGVSLYGDASYGQAFGQWYKATGHRGYGVTEFHPLKAMNTPTLQRTLDQHAARGAEFLSFFMEPRWEGKLVARGHNIFSFDPDNPQFGSDALYESMRQALSQGTTNPPRQ
;
A
#
# COMPACT_ATOMS: atom_id res chain seq x y z
N MET A 1 85.15 -7.59 -34.39
CA MET A 1 84.16 -8.56 -33.86
C MET A 1 83.06 -7.77 -33.19
N SER A 2 81.90 -7.66 -33.83
CA SER A 2 80.60 -7.55 -33.15
C SER A 2 79.47 -7.53 -34.17
N SER A 3 78.41 -8.20 -33.77
CA SER A 3 77.22 -8.66 -34.48
C SER A 3 76.29 -7.54 -34.98
N HIS A 4 75.70 -7.75 -36.17
CA HIS A 4 74.35 -7.31 -36.46
C HIS A 4 73.69 -8.33 -37.39
N ASP A 5 72.57 -8.89 -36.96
CA ASP A 5 71.70 -9.63 -37.85
C ASP A 5 70.24 -9.51 -37.41
N SER A 6 69.39 -9.29 -38.42
CA SER A 6 67.97 -9.61 -38.51
C SER A 6 66.95 -8.82 -37.68
N VAL A 7 66.52 -7.67 -38.23
CA VAL A 7 65.14 -7.17 -38.11
C VAL A 7 64.57 -7.08 -39.51
N ASP A 8 63.75 -8.06 -39.90
CA ASP A 8 62.66 -7.88 -40.88
C ASP A 8 61.93 -9.20 -41.09
N ARG A 9 60.87 -9.42 -40.30
CA ARG A 9 59.74 -10.34 -40.56
C ARG A 9 58.83 -10.39 -39.33
N LEU A 10 58.11 -9.32 -39.02
CA LEU A 10 57.03 -9.40 -38.01
C LEU A 10 55.87 -8.41 -38.19
N MET A 11 55.89 -7.55 -39.21
CA MET A 11 54.87 -6.50 -39.35
C MET A 11 53.55 -6.86 -40.07
N PRO A 12 53.38 -7.94 -40.89
CA PRO A 12 52.05 -8.20 -41.47
C PRO A 12 51.16 -9.06 -40.56
N LEU A 13 51.72 -9.77 -39.57
CA LEU A 13 50.95 -10.68 -38.72
C LEU A 13 50.22 -9.94 -37.58
N ALA A 14 50.85 -8.90 -37.02
CA ALA A 14 50.27 -8.12 -35.93
C ALA A 14 49.02 -7.33 -36.36
N GLY A 15 49.03 -6.77 -37.59
CA GLY A 15 47.87 -6.07 -38.15
C GLY A 15 46.69 -7.01 -38.46
N PHE A 16 46.97 -8.22 -38.94
CA PHE A 16 45.93 -9.23 -39.21
C PHE A 16 45.30 -9.77 -37.93
N VAL A 17 46.12 -10.06 -36.90
CA VAL A 17 45.62 -10.52 -35.60
C VAL A 17 44.82 -9.42 -34.88
N ALA A 18 45.25 -8.16 -34.96
CA ALA A 18 44.50 -7.03 -34.42
C ALA A 18 43.17 -6.82 -35.15
N GLY A 19 43.16 -6.89 -36.49
CA GLY A 19 41.94 -6.78 -37.31
C GLY A 19 40.94 -7.91 -37.04
N CYS A 20 41.40 -9.16 -36.94
CA CYS A 20 40.56 -10.29 -36.56
C CYS A 20 40.02 -10.18 -35.13
N SER A 21 40.80 -9.65 -34.19
CA SER A 21 40.38 -9.46 -32.80
C SER A 21 39.30 -8.38 -32.68
N VAL A 22 39.39 -7.30 -33.45
CA VAL A 22 38.36 -6.23 -33.49
C VAL A 22 37.08 -6.73 -34.16
N LEU A 23 37.18 -7.55 -35.22
CA LEU A 23 36.01 -8.15 -35.87
C LEU A 23 35.32 -9.20 -34.98
N VAL A 24 36.09 -10.01 -34.26
CA VAL A 24 35.56 -11.00 -33.31
C VAL A 24 34.97 -10.32 -32.07
N ALA A 25 35.59 -9.25 -31.56
CA ALA A 25 35.03 -8.43 -30.48
C ALA A 25 33.78 -7.66 -30.93
N GLY A 26 33.74 -7.16 -32.17
CA GLY A 26 32.57 -6.53 -32.77
C GLY A 26 31.43 -7.51 -33.02
N ALA A 27 31.73 -8.73 -33.48
CA ALA A 27 30.74 -9.78 -33.69
C ALA A 27 30.22 -10.34 -32.35
N MET A 28 31.09 -10.57 -31.35
CA MET A 28 30.66 -10.93 -30.00
C MET A 28 29.91 -9.78 -29.32
N GLY A 29 30.30 -8.53 -29.56
CA GLY A 29 29.59 -7.34 -29.10
C GLY A 29 28.20 -7.24 -29.74
N ALA A 30 28.07 -7.51 -31.04
CA ALA A 30 26.80 -7.55 -31.76
C ALA A 30 25.93 -8.77 -31.36
N VAL A 31 26.53 -9.91 -31.01
CA VAL A 31 25.82 -11.09 -30.48
C VAL A 31 25.43 -10.91 -29.01
N LEU A 32 26.21 -10.17 -28.21
CA LEU A 32 25.86 -9.77 -26.85
C LEU A 32 24.78 -8.68 -26.86
N LEU A 33 24.87 -7.69 -27.76
CA LEU A 33 23.83 -6.69 -27.99
C LEU A 33 22.58 -7.31 -28.60
N SER A 34 22.70 -8.31 -29.49
CA SER A 34 21.53 -9.04 -29.96
C SER A 34 20.97 -9.91 -28.85
N LYS A 35 21.77 -10.60 -28.03
CA LYS A 35 21.29 -11.34 -26.84
C LYS A 35 20.79 -10.45 -25.69
N TYR A 36 21.17 -9.18 -25.61
CA TYR A 36 20.61 -8.19 -24.70
C TYR A 36 19.38 -7.47 -25.29
N SER A 37 19.32 -7.35 -26.62
CA SER A 37 18.16 -6.82 -27.36
C SER A 37 17.08 -7.88 -27.61
N THR A 38 17.45 -9.16 -27.54
CA THR A 38 16.57 -10.34 -27.73
C THR A 38 16.55 -11.24 -26.50
N GLY A 39 17.23 -10.81 -25.41
CA GLY A 39 17.10 -11.40 -24.08
C GLY A 39 15.72 -11.05 -23.54
N ASP A 40 14.79 -11.98 -23.75
CA ASP A 40 13.38 -11.93 -23.36
C ASP A 40 12.64 -10.65 -23.76
N ALA A 41 12.48 -10.48 -25.08
CA ALA A 41 11.17 -10.10 -25.57
C ALA A 41 10.20 -11.30 -25.46
N ALA A 42 10.14 -11.95 -24.29
CA ALA A 42 8.90 -12.57 -23.86
C ALA A 42 7.89 -11.44 -23.95
N THR A 43 6.87 -11.58 -24.80
CA THR A 43 5.79 -10.60 -24.97
C THR A 43 5.38 -10.11 -23.59
N LYS A 44 5.86 -8.93 -23.18
CA LYS A 44 5.60 -8.40 -21.84
C LYS A 44 4.08 -8.28 -21.79
N GLU A 45 3.45 -9.12 -20.98
CA GLU A 45 1.99 -9.17 -20.94
C GLU A 45 1.48 -7.77 -20.66
N ARG A 46 0.52 -7.32 -21.48
CA ARG A 46 -0.04 -5.97 -21.33
C ARG A 46 -0.68 -5.88 -19.94
N MET A 47 -0.46 -4.77 -19.24
CA MET A 47 -1.08 -4.50 -17.94
C MET A 47 -2.60 -4.68 -18.06
N LEU A 48 -3.15 -5.54 -17.20
CA LEU A 48 -4.58 -5.83 -17.14
C LEU A 48 -5.32 -4.71 -16.38
N LEU A 49 -6.36 -4.12 -16.98
CA LEU A 49 -7.31 -3.33 -16.21
C LEU A 49 -8.36 -4.29 -15.65
N ALA A 50 -8.44 -4.38 -14.32
CA ALA A 50 -9.27 -5.36 -13.63
C ALA A 50 -10.13 -4.66 -12.57
N PRO A 51 -11.14 -3.84 -12.97
CA PRO A 51 -12.01 -3.17 -12.01
C PRO A 51 -12.67 -4.17 -11.06
N MET A 52 -12.73 -3.80 -9.78
CA MET A 52 -13.47 -4.53 -8.77
C MET A 52 -14.90 -4.01 -8.75
N ILE A 53 -15.83 -4.88 -9.13
CA ILE A 53 -17.26 -4.55 -9.18
C ILE A 53 -17.84 -4.76 -7.79
N GLY A 54 -18.12 -3.66 -7.09
CA GLY A 54 -18.29 -3.65 -5.64
C GLY A 54 -19.45 -4.48 -5.10
N ALA A 55 -20.39 -4.90 -5.95
CA ALA A 55 -21.61 -5.61 -5.57
C ALA A 55 -21.80 -6.95 -6.29
N ILE A 56 -20.72 -7.57 -6.76
CA ILE A 56 -20.85 -8.94 -7.26
C ILE A 56 -21.45 -9.88 -6.19
N ASP A 57 -21.28 -9.52 -4.91
CA ASP A 57 -21.88 -10.17 -3.77
C ASP A 57 -23.41 -10.05 -3.72
N THR A 58 -24.05 -9.06 -4.34
CA THR A 58 -25.52 -9.04 -4.48
C THR A 58 -25.96 -10.26 -5.30
N CYS A 59 -25.30 -10.56 -6.41
CA CYS A 59 -25.61 -11.76 -7.19
C CYS A 59 -25.15 -13.05 -6.53
N ILE A 60 -24.08 -13.02 -5.74
CA ILE A 60 -23.57 -14.21 -5.06
C ILE A 60 -24.42 -14.55 -3.83
N ALA A 61 -24.72 -13.56 -2.98
CA ALA A 61 -25.32 -13.70 -1.65
C ALA A 61 -26.83 -13.40 -1.57
N THR A 62 -27.52 -13.12 -2.69
CA THR A 62 -28.99 -12.97 -2.69
C THR A 62 -29.68 -14.28 -2.23
N PRO A 63 -30.54 -14.23 -1.19
CA PRO A 63 -31.37 -15.36 -0.78
C PRO A 63 -32.36 -15.78 -1.87
N GLU A 64 -32.67 -17.07 -1.95
CA GLU A 64 -33.75 -17.56 -2.83
C GLU A 64 -35.11 -17.09 -2.28
N GLY A 65 -35.87 -16.32 -3.07
CA GLY A 65 -37.25 -15.92 -2.74
C GLY A 65 -37.48 -14.49 -2.24
N SER A 66 -36.56 -13.53 -2.46
CA SER A 66 -36.84 -12.11 -2.20
C SER A 66 -38.01 -11.56 -3.06
N PRO A 67 -38.81 -10.61 -2.55
CA PRO A 67 -39.97 -10.08 -3.28
C PRO A 67 -39.58 -9.40 -4.60
N SER A 68 -40.48 -9.51 -5.59
CA SER A 68 -40.34 -8.94 -6.94
C SER A 68 -39.86 -7.49 -6.92
N HIS A 69 -38.70 -7.26 -7.51
CA HIS A 69 -38.08 -5.95 -7.69
C HIS A 69 -37.96 -5.66 -9.20
N PRO A 70 -37.81 -4.40 -9.64
CA PRO A 70 -37.74 -4.02 -11.05
C PRO A 70 -36.54 -4.58 -11.86
N MET A 71 -35.83 -5.58 -11.33
CA MET A 71 -34.67 -6.26 -11.91
C MET A 71 -34.81 -7.80 -11.85
N ASP A 72 -36.03 -8.32 -11.98
CA ASP A 72 -36.31 -9.77 -11.95
C ASP A 72 -35.44 -10.58 -12.93
N ASP A 73 -35.03 -9.98 -14.05
CA ASP A 73 -34.14 -10.60 -15.06
C ASP A 73 -32.71 -10.78 -14.53
N LEU A 74 -32.17 -9.77 -13.84
CA LEU A 74 -30.88 -9.88 -13.15
C LEU A 74 -30.96 -10.94 -12.05
N ALA A 75 -31.99 -10.91 -11.23
CA ALA A 75 -32.18 -11.88 -10.15
C ALA A 75 -32.19 -13.31 -10.72
N ARG A 76 -32.94 -13.56 -11.81
CA ARG A 76 -32.95 -14.85 -12.51
C ARG A 76 -31.59 -15.28 -13.05
N SER A 77 -30.75 -14.34 -13.52
CA SER A 77 -29.39 -14.67 -13.98
C SER A 77 -28.45 -15.04 -12.82
N CYS A 78 -28.67 -14.46 -11.63
CA CYS A 78 -27.79 -14.61 -10.48
C CYS A 78 -28.16 -15.76 -9.53
N VAL A 79 -29.45 -16.13 -9.47
CA VAL A 79 -29.96 -17.16 -8.54
C VAL A 79 -30.26 -18.50 -9.22
N GLY A 80 -30.56 -19.52 -8.41
CA GLY A 80 -30.88 -20.86 -8.87
C GLY A 80 -29.66 -21.77 -9.14
N PRO A 81 -29.89 -23.02 -9.61
CA PRO A 81 -28.84 -24.05 -9.72
C PRO A 81 -27.70 -23.70 -10.68
N GLN A 82 -27.98 -22.87 -11.70
CA GLN A 82 -27.00 -22.40 -12.69
C GLN A 82 -26.65 -20.91 -12.54
N GLY A 83 -27.20 -20.22 -11.53
CA GLY A 83 -27.01 -18.77 -11.38
C GLY A 83 -25.55 -18.39 -11.17
N SER A 84 -25.13 -17.30 -11.80
CA SER A 84 -23.79 -16.72 -11.68
C SER A 84 -23.85 -15.20 -11.87
N ALA A 85 -22.81 -14.48 -11.43
CA ALA A 85 -22.76 -13.04 -11.60
C ALA A 85 -22.19 -12.62 -12.98
N ALA A 86 -21.92 -13.57 -13.88
CA ALA A 86 -21.23 -13.32 -15.14
C ALA A 86 -21.96 -12.33 -16.04
N ALA A 87 -23.29 -12.43 -16.13
CA ALA A 87 -24.10 -11.50 -16.89
C ALA A 87 -24.01 -10.07 -16.31
N LEU A 88 -23.98 -9.92 -14.98
CA LEU A 88 -23.85 -8.62 -14.33
C LEU A 88 -22.46 -8.01 -14.58
N VAL A 89 -21.41 -8.84 -14.48
CA VAL A 89 -20.04 -8.44 -14.80
C VAL A 89 -19.98 -7.94 -16.24
N GLU A 90 -20.52 -8.71 -17.19
CA GLU A 90 -20.47 -8.32 -18.60
C GLU A 90 -21.32 -7.07 -18.89
N SER A 91 -22.54 -6.99 -18.36
CA SER A 91 -23.39 -5.80 -18.48
C SER A 91 -22.69 -4.54 -17.95
N THR A 92 -21.97 -4.66 -16.84
CA THR A 92 -21.23 -3.55 -16.24
C THR A 92 -20.01 -3.18 -17.10
N LEU A 93 -19.20 -4.14 -17.52
CA LEU A 93 -17.97 -3.86 -18.26
C LEU A 93 -18.20 -3.45 -19.71
N SER A 94 -19.31 -3.88 -20.30
CA SER A 94 -19.73 -3.44 -21.63
C SER A 94 -20.01 -1.93 -21.69
N THR A 95 -20.25 -1.25 -20.56
CA THR A 95 -20.35 0.22 -20.53
C THR A 95 -18.98 0.91 -20.72
N LEU A 96 -17.88 0.22 -20.43
CA LEU A 96 -16.51 0.68 -20.68
C LEU A 96 -15.97 0.19 -22.03
N GLN A 97 -16.12 -1.11 -22.31
CA GLN A 97 -15.64 -1.74 -23.54
C GLN A 97 -16.49 -2.98 -23.90
N PRO A 98 -17.27 -2.94 -25.00
CA PRO A 98 -18.01 -4.11 -25.49
C PRO A 98 -17.09 -5.29 -25.86
N GLN A 99 -17.55 -6.54 -25.69
CA GLN A 99 -16.74 -7.73 -25.99
C GLN A 99 -16.25 -7.82 -27.44
N THR A 100 -17.03 -7.30 -28.39
CA THR A 100 -16.70 -7.31 -29.83
C THR A 100 -15.89 -6.10 -30.28
N GLY A 101 -15.54 -5.20 -29.35
CA GLY A 101 -14.70 -4.04 -29.64
C GLY A 101 -13.27 -4.42 -30.00
N GLU A 102 -12.58 -3.57 -30.76
CA GLU A 102 -11.14 -3.75 -31.01
C GLU A 102 -10.38 -3.87 -29.69
N ARG A 103 -9.43 -4.80 -29.62
CA ARG A 103 -8.56 -4.99 -28.45
C ARG A 103 -7.69 -3.75 -28.28
N GLY A 104 -8.14 -2.85 -27.41
CA GLY A 104 -7.47 -1.61 -27.07
C GLY A 104 -6.09 -1.81 -26.43
N ARG A 105 -5.49 -0.70 -26.03
CA ARG A 105 -4.14 -0.66 -25.45
C ARG A 105 -4.00 -1.52 -24.20
N TYR A 106 -5.05 -1.61 -23.39
CA TYR A 106 -5.12 -2.40 -22.18
C TYR A 106 -6.19 -3.49 -22.31
N PRO A 107 -5.88 -4.77 -22.05
CA PRO A 107 -6.92 -5.78 -21.89
C PRO A 107 -7.81 -5.43 -20.68
N LEU A 108 -9.13 -5.58 -20.85
CA LEU A 108 -10.12 -5.38 -19.79
C LEU A 108 -10.57 -6.72 -19.22
N GLY A 109 -10.29 -6.92 -17.93
CA GLY A 109 -10.75 -8.01 -17.08
C GLY A 109 -11.64 -7.51 -15.96
N TYR A 110 -11.61 -8.22 -14.83
CA TYR A 110 -12.27 -7.80 -13.59
C TYR A 110 -11.54 -8.35 -12.36
N THR A 111 -11.78 -7.74 -11.21
CA THR A 111 -11.40 -8.33 -9.92
C THR A 111 -12.62 -8.98 -9.30
N LEU A 112 -12.52 -10.26 -8.95
CA LEU A 112 -13.56 -11.04 -8.27
C LEU A 112 -13.28 -11.04 -6.76
N PRO A 113 -13.92 -10.16 -5.97
CA PRO A 113 -13.83 -10.22 -4.52
C PRO A 113 -14.59 -11.43 -3.99
N VAL A 114 -13.91 -12.23 -3.18
CA VAL A 114 -14.44 -13.42 -2.51
C VAL A 114 -14.47 -13.17 -1.00
N PRO A 115 -15.61 -12.72 -0.44
CA PRO A 115 -15.72 -12.40 0.98
C PRO A 115 -15.73 -13.67 1.83
N LEU A 116 -14.55 -14.10 2.30
CA LEU A 116 -14.34 -15.43 2.88
C LEU A 116 -15.31 -15.74 4.04
N LEU A 117 -15.54 -14.78 4.94
CA LEU A 117 -16.41 -14.98 6.11
C LEU A 117 -17.90 -14.98 5.78
N LYS A 118 -18.30 -14.42 4.63
CA LYS A 118 -19.68 -14.44 4.13
C LYS A 118 -20.07 -15.79 3.53
N LEU A 119 -19.10 -16.67 3.31
CA LEU A 119 -19.31 -18.02 2.76
C LEU A 119 -19.81 -19.03 3.80
N PHE A 120 -20.13 -18.58 5.00
CA PHE A 120 -20.63 -19.42 6.07
C PHE A 120 -22.12 -19.17 6.32
N HIS A 121 -22.82 -20.25 6.65
CA HIS A 121 -24.19 -20.19 7.16
C HIS A 121 -24.33 -21.10 8.39
N GLN A 122 -25.36 -20.87 9.17
CA GLN A 122 -25.74 -21.79 10.25
C GLN A 122 -26.64 -22.88 9.70
N ASN A 123 -26.28 -24.13 9.97
CA ASN A 123 -27.17 -25.26 9.71
C ASN A 123 -28.30 -25.33 10.75
N PRO A 124 -29.32 -26.21 10.59
CA PRO A 124 -30.44 -26.30 11.53
C PRO A 124 -30.05 -26.62 12.99
N GLN A 125 -28.84 -27.13 13.22
CA GLN A 125 -28.29 -27.40 14.55
C GLN A 125 -27.52 -26.19 15.13
N GLY A 126 -27.43 -25.08 14.39
CA GLY A 126 -26.74 -23.86 14.80
C GLY A 126 -25.23 -23.86 14.56
N HIS A 127 -24.68 -24.89 13.89
CA HIS A 127 -23.26 -24.96 13.59
C HIS A 127 -22.92 -24.18 12.30
N TRP A 128 -21.78 -23.50 12.30
CA TRP A 128 -21.27 -22.79 11.13
C TRP A 128 -20.62 -23.73 10.13
N GLU A 129 -21.11 -23.74 8.90
CA GLU A 129 -20.58 -24.52 7.78
C GLU A 129 -20.52 -23.71 6.49
N ILE A 130 -19.68 -24.15 5.54
CA ILE A 130 -19.53 -23.50 4.23
C ILE A 130 -20.83 -23.64 3.43
N ASP A 131 -21.36 -22.53 2.92
CA ASP A 131 -22.47 -22.53 1.96
C ASP A 131 -21.95 -22.89 0.57
N GLY A 132 -22.07 -24.17 0.22
CA GLY A 132 -21.68 -24.69 -1.10
C GLY A 132 -22.43 -24.03 -2.27
N ARG A 133 -23.62 -23.45 -2.06
CA ARG A 133 -24.33 -22.72 -3.13
C ARG A 133 -23.61 -21.43 -3.48
N LEU A 134 -23.11 -20.69 -2.49
CA LEU A 134 -22.32 -19.47 -2.71
C LEU A 134 -21.00 -19.78 -3.44
N ILE A 135 -20.30 -20.83 -3.02
CA ILE A 135 -19.09 -21.33 -3.69
C ILE A 135 -19.38 -21.67 -5.15
N ASN A 136 -20.48 -22.38 -5.41
CA ASN A 136 -20.85 -22.76 -6.77
C ASN A 136 -21.20 -21.55 -7.65
N ARG A 137 -21.85 -20.51 -7.11
CA ARG A 137 -22.10 -19.25 -7.83
C ARG A 137 -20.80 -18.51 -8.17
N LEU A 138 -19.83 -18.49 -7.26
CA LEU A 138 -18.51 -17.90 -7.49
C LEU A 138 -17.76 -18.59 -8.63
N VAL A 139 -17.63 -19.92 -8.60
CA VAL A 139 -16.90 -20.65 -9.64
C VAL A 139 -17.61 -20.65 -10.98
N ARG A 140 -18.96 -20.66 -11.00
CA ARG A 140 -19.72 -20.43 -12.24
C ARG A 140 -19.49 -19.03 -12.79
N THR A 141 -19.33 -18.01 -11.95
CA THR A 141 -19.00 -16.66 -12.41
C THR A 141 -17.65 -16.66 -13.14
N ILE A 142 -16.66 -17.40 -12.64
CA ILE A 142 -15.38 -17.58 -13.34
C ILE A 142 -15.60 -18.31 -14.67
N ARG A 143 -16.33 -19.43 -14.67
CA ARG A 143 -16.64 -20.24 -15.86
C ARG A 143 -17.36 -19.43 -16.95
N ASP A 144 -18.44 -18.74 -16.58
CA ASP A 144 -19.36 -18.10 -17.51
C ASP A 144 -18.89 -16.71 -17.98
N THR A 145 -17.88 -16.13 -17.33
CA THR A 145 -17.27 -14.86 -17.75
C THR A 145 -16.09 -15.14 -18.68
N GLU A 146 -16.11 -14.60 -19.90
CA GLU A 146 -15.03 -14.77 -20.88
C GLU A 146 -13.76 -13.96 -20.56
N ARG A 147 -13.91 -12.90 -19.75
CA ARG A 147 -12.82 -11.97 -19.45
C ARG A 147 -11.84 -12.55 -18.43
N PRO A 148 -10.53 -12.21 -18.51
CA PRO A 148 -9.57 -12.58 -17.48
C PRO A 148 -9.90 -11.90 -16.15
N LEU A 149 -9.47 -12.50 -15.03
CA LEU A 149 -9.72 -11.98 -13.69
C LEU A 149 -8.52 -11.97 -12.76
N ILE A 150 -8.61 -11.11 -11.74
CA ILE A 150 -7.85 -11.21 -10.51
C ILE A 150 -8.78 -11.79 -9.43
N LEU A 151 -8.39 -12.91 -8.82
CA LEU A 151 -9.14 -13.53 -7.73
C LEU A 151 -8.72 -12.88 -6.40
N TYR A 152 -9.63 -12.20 -5.73
CA TYR A 152 -9.33 -11.54 -4.46
C TYR A 152 -9.94 -12.31 -3.29
N LEU A 153 -9.11 -12.96 -2.49
CA LEU A 153 -9.52 -13.64 -1.25
C LEU A 153 -9.76 -12.61 -0.14
N PHE A 154 -10.87 -11.88 -0.21
CA PHE A 154 -11.24 -10.76 0.67
C PHE A 154 -11.53 -11.24 2.10
N SER A 155 -10.73 -10.78 3.06
CA SER A 155 -10.98 -10.93 4.49
C SER A 155 -10.19 -9.90 5.31
N THR A 156 -10.38 -8.63 4.94
CA THR A 156 -9.73 -7.47 5.56
C THR A 156 -10.38 -7.12 6.91
N HIS A 157 -9.99 -6.00 7.50
CA HIS A 157 -10.61 -5.42 8.69
C HIS A 157 -11.97 -4.77 8.39
N PHE A 158 -12.26 -4.43 7.14
CA PHE A 158 -13.59 -3.97 6.71
C PHE A 158 -14.61 -5.12 6.73
N SER A 159 -15.78 -4.87 7.31
CA SER A 159 -16.89 -5.82 7.37
C SER A 159 -17.32 -6.29 5.99
N ALA A 160 -17.58 -7.60 5.86
CA ALA A 160 -18.29 -8.18 4.71
C ALA A 160 -19.82 -8.26 4.95
N ASP A 161 -20.27 -7.75 6.09
CA ASP A 161 -21.62 -7.88 6.65
C ASP A 161 -22.03 -9.35 6.79
N ALA A 162 -21.09 -10.18 7.23
CA ALA A 162 -21.30 -11.59 7.45
C ALA A 162 -21.77 -11.85 8.90
N PRO A 163 -22.88 -12.57 9.12
CA PRO A 163 -23.35 -12.90 10.47
C PRO A 163 -22.28 -13.59 11.35
N LEU A 164 -21.38 -14.37 10.74
CA LEU A 164 -20.26 -15.02 11.43
C LEU A 164 -19.29 -14.00 12.07
N GLU A 165 -19.09 -12.82 11.48
CA GLU A 165 -18.17 -11.79 12.03
C GLU A 165 -18.59 -11.36 13.44
N GLN A 166 -19.90 -11.22 13.68
CA GLN A 166 -20.42 -10.86 15.00
C GLN A 166 -20.13 -11.93 16.05
N VAL A 167 -20.18 -13.21 15.67
CA VAL A 167 -19.85 -14.33 16.57
C VAL A 167 -18.35 -14.37 16.83
N LEU A 168 -17.52 -14.26 15.79
CA LEU A 168 -16.06 -14.27 15.91
C LEU A 168 -15.55 -13.11 16.77
N ALA A 169 -16.19 -11.94 16.69
CA ALA A 169 -15.84 -10.77 17.49
C ALA A 169 -16.12 -10.91 19.00
N GLN A 170 -16.91 -11.92 19.42
CA GLN A 170 -17.15 -12.17 20.84
C GLN A 170 -15.94 -12.85 21.52
N ASP A 171 -15.08 -13.51 20.75
CA ASP A 171 -13.86 -14.10 21.26
C ASP A 171 -12.67 -13.14 21.13
N SER A 172 -12.19 -12.66 22.28
CA SER A 172 -11.02 -11.78 22.37
C SER A 172 -9.73 -12.33 21.72
N ARG A 173 -9.64 -13.65 21.49
CA ARG A 173 -8.51 -14.29 20.77
C ARG A 173 -8.51 -13.97 19.27
N ASN A 174 -9.67 -13.58 18.72
CA ASN A 174 -9.82 -13.14 17.33
C ASN A 174 -9.57 -11.64 17.17
N LEU A 175 -9.44 -10.88 18.26
CA LEU A 175 -9.29 -9.42 18.24
C LEU A 175 -7.87 -9.00 18.59
N ALA A 176 -7.35 -8.04 17.84
CA ALA A 176 -6.07 -7.41 18.10
C ALA A 176 -6.13 -6.63 19.41
N GLN A 177 -5.06 -6.68 20.21
CA GLN A 177 -5.07 -6.12 21.56
C GLN A 177 -4.12 -4.94 21.69
N THR A 178 -4.57 -3.85 22.30
CA THR A 178 -3.68 -2.80 22.79
C THR A 178 -3.21 -3.15 24.20
N ARG A 179 -2.36 -2.31 24.80
CA ARG A 179 -2.00 -2.43 26.22
C ARG A 179 -3.23 -2.39 27.16
N ASP A 180 -4.33 -1.78 26.71
CA ASP A 180 -5.55 -1.59 27.49
C ASP A 180 -6.55 -2.75 27.29
N GLY A 181 -6.24 -3.72 26.41
CA GLY A 181 -7.08 -4.88 26.12
C GLY A 181 -7.49 -5.01 24.64
N PRO A 182 -8.37 -5.97 24.32
CA PRO A 182 -8.90 -6.19 22.97
C PRO A 182 -9.56 -4.96 22.38
N LEU A 183 -9.27 -4.67 21.11
CA LEU A 183 -9.97 -3.63 20.37
C LEU A 183 -11.36 -4.10 19.95
N GLY A 184 -12.39 -3.41 20.40
CA GLY A 184 -13.76 -3.59 19.91
C GLY A 184 -13.93 -3.14 18.46
N GLN A 185 -15.16 -3.13 17.97
CA GLN A 185 -15.49 -2.66 16.62
C GLN A 185 -15.19 -1.15 16.45
N SER A 186 -14.75 -0.74 15.26
CA SER A 186 -14.58 0.66 14.87
C SER A 186 -15.38 0.94 13.59
N SER A 187 -15.20 2.12 13.00
CA SER A 187 -15.81 2.49 11.72
C SER A 187 -14.86 3.31 10.86
N TYR A 188 -15.08 3.26 9.56
CA TYR A 188 -14.40 4.11 8.57
C TYR A 188 -15.42 4.57 7.51
N TYR A 189 -15.62 5.88 7.38
CA TYR A 189 -16.69 6.45 6.53
C TYR A 189 -18.08 5.86 6.81
N GLY A 190 -18.35 5.53 8.09
CA GLY A 190 -19.60 4.91 8.52
C GLY A 190 -19.70 3.40 8.28
N ALA A 191 -18.74 2.78 7.59
CA ALA A 191 -18.70 1.33 7.42
C ALA A 191 -18.10 0.65 8.67
N PRO A 192 -18.70 -0.46 9.15
CA PRO A 192 -18.15 -1.26 10.24
C PRO A 192 -16.75 -1.81 9.96
N LEU A 193 -15.89 -1.77 10.98
CA LEU A 193 -14.54 -2.32 10.97
C LEU A 193 -14.34 -3.23 12.18
N TYR A 194 -13.88 -4.45 11.95
CA TYR A 194 -13.49 -5.38 13.00
C TYR A 194 -11.97 -5.39 13.18
N ASN A 195 -11.53 -5.24 14.43
CA ASN A 195 -10.11 -5.19 14.74
C ASN A 195 -9.49 -6.59 14.85
N TRP A 196 -9.49 -7.32 13.74
CA TRP A 196 -9.04 -8.70 13.68
C TRP A 196 -7.57 -8.89 14.07
N SER A 197 -7.31 -9.90 14.90
CA SER A 197 -5.95 -10.35 15.19
C SER A 197 -5.43 -11.24 14.06
N PHE A 198 -4.20 -10.96 13.65
CA PHE A 198 -3.36 -11.83 12.85
C PHE A 198 -2.06 -12.20 13.60
N ALA A 199 -2.00 -11.87 14.90
CA ALA A 199 -0.82 -12.11 15.73
C ALA A 199 -0.53 -13.60 15.95
N SER A 200 -1.53 -14.45 15.74
CA SER A 200 -1.46 -15.91 15.79
C SER A 200 -2.34 -16.50 14.69
N THR A 201 -1.94 -17.66 14.17
CA THR A 201 -2.75 -18.48 13.25
C THR A 201 -3.62 -19.50 13.99
N GLN A 202 -3.49 -19.60 15.31
CA GLN A 202 -4.21 -20.55 16.18
C GLN A 202 -5.43 -19.87 16.84
N ASN A 203 -6.38 -19.44 16.02
CA ASN A 203 -7.66 -18.88 16.48
C ASN A 203 -8.78 -19.20 15.48
N GLU A 204 -10.02 -19.12 15.94
CA GLU A 204 -11.18 -19.50 15.13
C GLU A 204 -11.30 -18.62 13.88
N LEU A 205 -10.97 -17.33 13.96
CA LEU A 205 -10.97 -16.44 12.79
C LEU A 205 -10.07 -16.99 11.67
N THR A 206 -8.83 -17.37 11.99
CA THR A 206 -7.89 -17.90 11.00
C THR A 206 -8.32 -19.28 10.49
N GLU A 207 -8.88 -20.13 11.36
CA GLU A 207 -9.47 -21.41 10.97
C GLU A 207 -10.59 -21.23 9.93
N ARG A 208 -11.54 -20.30 10.20
CA ARG A 208 -12.66 -20.00 9.28
C ARG A 208 -12.18 -19.40 7.96
N ARG A 209 -11.23 -18.46 8.00
CA ARG A 209 -10.60 -17.90 6.78
C ARG A 209 -9.95 -19.00 5.94
N THR A 210 -9.19 -19.89 6.57
CA THR A 210 -8.51 -21.00 5.89
C THR A 210 -9.51 -21.99 5.30
N GLN A 211 -10.55 -22.34 6.06
CA GLN A 211 -11.62 -23.24 5.62
C GLN A 211 -12.32 -22.69 4.36
N ALA A 212 -12.70 -21.41 4.37
CA ALA A 212 -13.32 -20.75 3.23
C ALA A 212 -12.38 -20.64 2.03
N ALA A 213 -11.13 -20.22 2.23
CA ALA A 213 -10.14 -20.11 1.17
C ALA A 213 -9.92 -21.46 0.47
N ARG A 214 -9.70 -22.54 1.25
CA ARG A 214 -9.55 -23.89 0.71
C ARG A 214 -10.78 -24.38 -0.05
N ALA A 215 -11.99 -24.08 0.45
CA ALA A 215 -13.23 -24.45 -0.23
C ALA A 215 -13.36 -23.76 -1.60
N VAL A 216 -13.06 -22.45 -1.67
CA VAL A 216 -13.09 -21.68 -2.92
C VAL A 216 -12.03 -22.19 -3.89
N LEU A 217 -10.78 -22.29 -3.44
CA LEU A 217 -9.66 -22.74 -4.28
C LEU A 217 -9.90 -24.17 -4.79
N GLY A 218 -10.34 -25.08 -3.93
CA GLY A 218 -10.68 -26.45 -4.30
C GLY A 218 -11.77 -26.50 -5.39
N ALA A 219 -12.80 -25.66 -5.28
CA ALA A 219 -13.86 -25.57 -6.28
C ALA A 219 -13.37 -24.94 -7.60
N VAL A 220 -12.52 -23.91 -7.55
CA VAL A 220 -11.86 -23.34 -8.75
C VAL A 220 -11.05 -24.40 -9.47
N CYS A 221 -10.36 -25.26 -8.73
CA CYS A 221 -9.55 -26.34 -9.32
C CYS A 221 -10.35 -27.47 -9.96
N GLN A 222 -11.68 -27.49 -9.82
CA GLN A 222 -12.55 -28.39 -10.56
C GLN A 222 -13.00 -27.81 -11.92
N LEU A 223 -12.70 -26.54 -12.20
CA LEU A 223 -13.03 -25.93 -13.47
C LEU A 223 -12.16 -26.50 -14.60
N PRO A 224 -12.65 -26.49 -15.86
CA PRO A 224 -11.82 -26.76 -17.02
C PRO A 224 -10.55 -25.90 -17.07
N ALA A 225 -9.46 -26.43 -17.65
CA ALA A 225 -8.17 -25.73 -17.69
C ALA A 225 -8.24 -24.35 -18.38
N HIS A 226 -9.10 -24.19 -19.39
CA HIS A 226 -9.30 -22.89 -20.06
C HIS A 226 -9.98 -21.86 -19.15
N ASP A 227 -10.82 -22.30 -18.21
CA ASP A 227 -11.45 -21.44 -17.22
C ASP A 227 -10.48 -21.04 -16.12
N ILE A 228 -9.67 -21.98 -15.63
CA ILE A 228 -8.61 -21.70 -14.65
C ILE A 228 -7.61 -20.69 -15.23
N ALA A 229 -7.27 -20.80 -16.52
CA ALA A 229 -6.36 -19.89 -17.20
C ALA A 229 -6.85 -18.43 -17.26
N LYS A 230 -8.14 -18.16 -17.01
CA LYS A 230 -8.64 -16.79 -16.86
C LYS A 230 -8.15 -16.13 -15.57
N VAL A 231 -7.76 -16.88 -14.53
CA VAL A 231 -7.22 -16.32 -13.29
C VAL A 231 -5.77 -15.87 -13.51
N ARG A 232 -5.57 -14.56 -13.60
CA ARG A 232 -4.28 -13.91 -13.88
C ARG A 232 -3.48 -13.53 -12.63
N GLY A 233 -4.12 -13.55 -11.47
CA GLY A 233 -3.50 -13.24 -10.20
C GLY A 233 -4.42 -13.60 -9.04
N VAL A 234 -3.83 -13.81 -7.86
CA VAL A 234 -4.55 -13.97 -6.59
C VAL A 234 -4.08 -12.90 -5.61
N THR A 235 -4.98 -12.09 -5.08
CA THR A 235 -4.67 -11.12 -4.01
C THR A 235 -5.12 -11.67 -2.66
N LEU A 236 -4.26 -11.52 -1.65
CA LEU A 236 -4.44 -12.14 -0.34
C LEU A 236 -5.02 -11.18 0.69
N LEU A 237 -6.16 -11.54 1.31
CA LEU A 237 -6.79 -10.97 2.51
C LEU A 237 -7.27 -9.51 2.44
N GLY A 238 -6.55 -8.64 1.75
CA GLY A 238 -6.74 -7.19 1.74
C GLY A 238 -5.66 -6.48 2.54
N GLU A 239 -5.92 -5.22 2.91
CA GLU A 239 -5.00 -4.35 3.66
C GLU A 239 -4.67 -4.92 5.05
N LEU A 240 -3.68 -5.81 5.08
CA LEU A 240 -3.22 -6.49 6.28
C LEU A 240 -2.12 -5.67 6.95
N HIS A 241 -2.50 -4.93 7.99
CA HIS A 241 -1.62 -4.17 8.85
C HIS A 241 -2.12 -4.19 10.29
N HIS A 242 -1.27 -3.80 11.24
CA HIS A 242 -1.72 -3.60 12.61
C HIS A 242 -2.75 -2.46 12.71
N LEU A 243 -3.55 -2.54 13.77
CA LEU A 243 -4.65 -1.62 14.04
C LEU A 243 -4.38 -0.82 15.31
N PHE A 244 -5.23 0.16 15.53
CA PHE A 244 -5.13 1.13 16.61
C PHE A 244 -6.52 1.72 16.91
N PRO A 245 -6.76 2.25 18.11
CA PRO A 245 -8.03 2.88 18.45
C PRO A 245 -8.39 4.03 17.50
N ASN A 246 -9.68 4.22 17.25
CA ASN A 246 -10.21 5.25 16.35
C ASN A 246 -9.53 5.21 14.97
N PHE A 247 -9.68 4.12 14.23
CA PHE A 247 -8.92 3.89 13.00
C PHE A 247 -8.98 5.09 12.03
N GLU A 248 -10.17 5.66 11.81
CA GLU A 248 -10.38 6.81 10.92
C GLU A 248 -9.63 8.08 11.38
N GLY A 249 -9.78 8.49 12.65
CA GLY A 249 -9.15 9.71 13.16
C GLY A 249 -7.74 9.50 13.74
N GLY A 250 -7.32 8.26 13.94
CA GLY A 250 -6.18 7.85 14.74
C GLY A 250 -4.92 7.52 13.95
N MET A 251 -4.91 7.69 12.63
CA MET A 251 -3.77 7.32 11.77
C MET A 251 -2.53 8.19 11.97
N GLY A 252 -2.70 9.41 12.48
CA GLY A 252 -1.63 10.39 12.63
C GLY A 252 -0.85 10.27 13.94
N PHE A 253 -0.15 11.35 14.30
CA PHE A 253 0.83 11.37 15.39
C PHE A 253 0.26 11.78 16.76
N ALA A 254 -1.05 12.05 16.84
CA ALA A 254 -1.69 12.56 18.06
C ALA A 254 -1.64 11.54 19.22
N PRO A 255 -1.42 12.00 20.47
CA PRO A 255 -1.54 11.16 21.66
C PRO A 255 -3.02 10.91 22.02
N PRO A 256 -3.32 9.88 22.83
CA PRO A 256 -2.39 8.89 23.37
C PRO A 256 -1.91 7.90 22.29
N TYR A 257 -0.63 7.51 22.35
CA TYR A 257 -0.11 6.50 21.42
C TYR A 257 -0.57 5.11 21.85
N ARG A 258 -1.38 4.47 21.00
CA ARG A 258 -1.87 3.10 21.17
C ARG A 258 -1.76 2.36 19.85
N VAL A 259 -1.18 1.16 19.92
CA VAL A 259 -1.00 0.27 18.77
C VAL A 259 -1.28 -1.17 19.21
N THR A 260 -1.57 -2.05 18.26
CA THR A 260 -1.60 -3.51 18.50
C THR A 260 -0.31 -4.15 18.00
N ASP A 261 0.14 -5.31 18.48
CA ASP A 261 -0.62 -6.26 19.29
C ASP A 261 0.08 -6.60 20.63
N TYR A 262 -0.59 -6.32 21.75
CA TYR A 262 -0.11 -6.58 23.11
C TYR A 262 -0.76 -7.82 23.74
N SER A 263 -1.32 -8.73 22.94
CA SER A 263 -1.87 -9.97 23.47
C SER A 263 -0.78 -10.80 24.18
N PRO A 264 -1.17 -11.69 25.12
CA PRO A 264 -0.21 -12.59 25.78
C PRO A 264 0.65 -13.40 24.80
N HIS A 265 0.08 -13.77 23.64
CA HIS A 265 0.81 -14.43 22.56
C HIS A 265 1.91 -13.53 21.98
N SER A 266 1.58 -12.30 21.59
CA SER A 266 2.55 -11.34 21.05
C SER A 266 3.65 -10.97 22.03
N VAL A 267 3.34 -10.82 23.32
CA VAL A 267 4.35 -10.56 24.37
C VAL A 267 5.35 -11.71 24.46
N THR A 268 4.86 -12.96 24.45
CA THR A 268 5.72 -14.15 24.50
C THR A 268 6.54 -14.30 23.23
N ALA A 269 5.92 -14.10 22.06
CA ALA A 269 6.59 -14.17 20.77
C ALA A 269 7.66 -13.07 20.61
N PHE A 270 7.42 -11.86 21.13
CA PHE A 270 8.42 -10.78 21.13
C PHE A 270 9.65 -11.13 21.95
N ARG A 271 9.48 -11.73 23.14
CA ARG A 271 10.61 -12.21 23.95
C ARG A 271 11.43 -13.26 23.20
N SER A 272 10.75 -14.17 22.49
CA SER A 272 11.41 -15.18 21.66
C SER A 272 12.15 -14.55 20.47
N PHE A 273 11.56 -13.55 19.82
CA PHE A 273 12.20 -12.76 18.78
C PHE A 273 13.49 -12.11 19.30
N LEU A 274 13.44 -11.41 20.44
CA LEU A 274 14.62 -10.80 21.04
C LEU A 274 15.69 -11.84 21.42
N ARG A 275 15.28 -12.99 21.94
CA ARG A 275 16.19 -14.10 22.26
C ARG A 275 16.92 -14.61 21.01
N GLN A 276 16.21 -14.73 19.89
CA GLN A 276 16.79 -15.15 18.60
C GLN A 276 17.76 -14.11 18.04
N GLU A 277 17.35 -12.84 18.02
CA GLU A 277 18.16 -11.74 17.47
C GLU A 277 19.46 -11.51 18.25
N PHE A 278 19.39 -11.53 19.59
CA PHE A 278 20.53 -11.15 20.43
C PHE A 278 21.31 -12.33 21.01
N GLN A 279 20.69 -13.52 21.09
CA GLN A 279 21.25 -14.77 21.64
C GLN A 279 21.64 -14.74 23.14
N SER A 280 21.94 -13.57 23.70
CA SER A 280 22.31 -13.36 25.11
C SER A 280 21.65 -12.09 25.64
N ILE A 281 21.26 -12.12 26.91
CA ILE A 281 20.60 -10.99 27.57
C ILE A 281 21.57 -9.81 27.72
N GLU A 282 22.86 -10.07 27.91
CA GLU A 282 23.91 -9.05 28.01
C GLU A 282 24.11 -8.31 26.68
N LYS A 283 24.05 -9.01 25.54
CA LYS A 283 24.10 -8.38 24.20
C LYS A 283 22.89 -7.48 23.99
N PHE A 284 21.70 -7.97 24.35
CA PHE A 284 20.47 -7.18 24.29
C PHE A 284 20.55 -5.93 25.17
N ASN A 285 20.91 -6.09 26.45
CA ASN A 285 21.07 -5.00 27.41
C ASN A 285 22.03 -3.92 26.92
N ARG A 286 23.17 -4.31 26.34
CA ARG A 286 24.10 -3.34 25.72
C ARG A 286 23.47 -2.59 24.55
N ALA A 287 22.69 -3.27 23.72
CA ALA A 287 22.06 -2.67 22.54
C ALA A 287 20.97 -1.65 22.91
N VAL A 288 20.17 -1.92 23.94
CA VAL A 288 19.08 -1.03 24.37
C VAL A 288 19.46 -0.11 25.55
N GLY A 289 20.65 -0.30 26.13
CA GLY A 289 21.09 0.39 27.34
C GLY A 289 20.18 0.08 28.53
N ALA A 290 19.92 -1.20 28.81
CA ALA A 290 19.10 -1.64 29.93
C ALA A 290 19.83 -2.70 30.76
N ASP A 291 19.16 -3.24 31.77
CA ASP A 291 19.71 -4.14 32.79
C ASP A 291 18.77 -5.31 33.12
N TYR A 292 18.13 -5.89 32.09
CA TYR A 292 17.27 -7.05 32.26
C TYR A 292 18.08 -8.28 32.70
N THR A 293 17.57 -9.06 33.67
CA THR A 293 18.27 -10.29 34.12
C THR A 293 17.98 -11.49 33.22
N SER A 294 16.90 -11.44 32.45
CA SER A 294 16.52 -12.44 31.45
C SER A 294 15.57 -11.85 30.41
N PHE A 295 15.41 -12.52 29.26
CA PHE A 295 14.44 -12.11 28.24
C PHE A 295 12.99 -12.15 28.75
N ASP A 296 12.70 -12.97 29.76
CA ASP A 296 11.34 -13.11 30.30
C ASP A 296 10.89 -11.88 31.10
N GLN A 297 11.83 -11.01 31.51
CA GLN A 297 11.52 -9.70 32.11
C GLN A 297 11.19 -8.62 31.09
N VAL A 298 11.46 -8.85 29.79
CA VAL A 298 11.22 -7.83 28.77
C VAL A 298 9.73 -7.76 28.46
N ALA A 299 9.14 -6.58 28.57
CA ALA A 299 7.80 -6.29 28.09
C ALA A 299 7.88 -5.38 26.85
N PRO A 300 6.96 -5.48 25.89
CA PRO A 300 6.82 -4.47 24.84
C PRO A 300 6.64 -3.08 25.47
N PRO A 301 7.31 -2.03 24.95
CA PRO A 301 7.19 -0.68 25.48
C PRO A 301 5.75 -0.20 25.33
N SER A 302 5.14 0.28 26.40
CA SER A 302 3.70 0.55 26.41
C SER A 302 3.31 1.84 27.13
N LYS A 303 4.17 2.42 27.97
CA LYS A 303 3.86 3.58 28.83
C LYS A 303 4.10 4.91 28.12
N ASP A 304 3.43 5.96 28.56
CA ASP A 304 3.75 7.34 28.18
C ASP A 304 4.71 7.95 29.21
N ILE A 305 5.94 8.25 28.79
CA ILE A 305 6.97 8.84 29.66
C ILE A 305 6.57 10.18 30.28
N ARG A 306 5.62 10.90 29.68
CA ARG A 306 5.18 12.23 30.14
C ARG A 306 4.13 12.14 31.25
N THR A 307 3.42 11.02 31.36
CA THR A 307 2.26 10.89 32.25
C THR A 307 2.32 9.68 33.17
N GLU A 308 3.20 8.70 32.90
CA GLU A 308 3.29 7.45 33.64
C GLU A 308 4.72 7.21 34.18
N PRO A 309 4.86 6.74 35.44
CA PRO A 309 6.17 6.43 35.99
C PRO A 309 6.79 5.19 35.33
N LEU A 310 8.09 5.29 35.03
CA LEU A 310 8.87 4.22 34.42
C LEU A 310 9.76 3.52 35.47
N GLN A 311 9.77 2.18 35.46
CA GLN A 311 10.79 1.41 36.19
C GLN A 311 12.08 1.31 35.39
N ARG A 312 11.95 1.21 34.06
CA ARG A 312 13.06 1.27 33.11
C ARG A 312 12.75 2.26 32.03
N TYR A 313 13.78 2.97 31.58
CA TYR A 313 13.65 3.91 30.47
C TYR A 313 13.05 3.24 29.21
N THR A 314 13.30 1.95 28.99
CA THR A 314 12.78 1.20 27.84
C THR A 314 11.27 0.92 27.88
N GLU A 315 10.53 1.30 28.92
CA GLU A 315 9.09 1.03 29.03
C GLU A 315 8.21 1.99 28.22
N HIS A 316 8.76 3.13 27.75
CA HIS A 316 7.95 4.16 27.11
C HIS A 316 7.80 3.99 25.59
N ILE A 317 6.66 4.41 25.06
CA ILE A 317 6.42 4.51 23.62
C ILE A 317 5.56 5.74 23.32
N ASP A 318 5.90 6.46 22.26
CA ASP A 318 5.07 7.47 21.64
C ASP A 318 5.27 7.42 20.11
N SER A 319 4.61 8.32 19.38
CA SER A 319 4.68 8.36 17.90
C SER A 319 6.07 8.62 17.32
N PHE A 320 7.06 8.94 18.15
CA PHE A 320 8.41 9.33 17.76
C PHE A 320 9.49 8.49 18.44
N ALA A 321 9.14 7.67 19.44
CA ALA A 321 10.09 6.95 20.28
C ALA A 321 11.02 5.98 19.51
N GLN A 322 10.66 5.63 18.27
CA GLN A 322 11.50 4.91 17.32
C GLN A 322 12.71 5.72 16.80
N GLY A 323 12.73 7.03 17.02
CA GLY A 323 13.86 7.90 16.69
C GLY A 323 13.73 8.72 15.41
N THR A 324 12.54 8.76 14.81
CA THR A 324 12.27 9.55 13.60
C THR A 324 11.19 10.59 13.89
N LEU A 325 11.45 11.83 13.48
CA LEU A 325 10.55 12.97 13.63
C LEU A 325 10.08 13.46 12.25
N PRO A 326 8.77 13.37 11.92
CA PRO A 326 8.25 14.03 10.73
C PRO A 326 8.31 15.54 10.89
N ILE A 327 8.83 16.21 9.86
CA ILE A 327 8.75 17.64 9.65
C ILE A 327 7.86 17.81 8.44
N SER A 328 6.61 18.20 8.67
CA SER A 328 5.55 18.12 7.66
C SER A 328 4.55 19.24 7.78
N GLY A 329 3.78 19.43 6.71
CA GLY A 329 2.75 20.44 6.64
C GLY A 329 2.13 20.51 5.27
N TRP A 330 1.59 21.69 4.94
CA TRP A 330 1.12 22.01 3.60
C TRP A 330 1.54 23.42 3.20
N ALA A 331 1.68 23.66 1.90
CA ALA A 331 1.93 24.97 1.32
C ALA A 331 1.18 25.06 0.00
N TYR A 332 0.37 26.10 -0.17
CA TYR A 332 -0.25 26.38 -1.45
C TYR A 332 0.72 27.12 -2.34
N VAL A 333 1.05 26.50 -3.46
CA VAL A 333 1.86 27.10 -4.52
C VAL A 333 1.01 27.08 -5.79
N PRO A 334 0.63 28.25 -6.34
CA PRO A 334 -0.07 28.31 -7.61
C PRO A 334 0.75 27.58 -8.67
N HIS A 335 0.22 26.47 -9.19
CA HIS A 335 0.93 25.73 -10.21
C HIS A 335 0.79 26.46 -11.54
N THR A 336 1.92 26.89 -12.10
CA THR A 336 1.98 27.36 -13.49
C THR A 336 2.54 26.22 -14.35
N GLU A 337 1.89 25.90 -15.46
CA GLU A 337 2.37 24.84 -16.34
C GLU A 337 3.82 25.15 -16.80
N GLY A 338 4.73 24.18 -16.66
CA GLY A 338 6.16 24.36 -16.94
C GLY A 338 7.01 24.89 -15.78
N SER A 339 6.42 25.31 -14.65
CA SER A 339 7.19 25.62 -13.44
C SER A 339 7.75 24.33 -12.82
N GLY A 340 9.01 24.34 -12.37
CA GLY A 340 9.56 23.25 -11.56
C GLY A 340 8.80 23.06 -10.24
N PRO A 341 9.00 21.93 -9.52
CA PRO A 341 8.34 21.72 -8.24
C PRO A 341 8.82 22.76 -7.21
N ALA A 342 7.91 23.23 -6.37
CA ALA A 342 8.28 23.98 -5.19
C ALA A 342 8.88 23.04 -4.13
N TRP A 343 9.91 23.53 -3.44
CA TRP A 343 10.64 22.76 -2.43
C TRP A 343 10.48 23.37 -1.06
N VAL A 344 10.29 22.53 -0.06
CA VAL A 344 10.43 22.91 1.35
C VAL A 344 11.81 22.48 1.83
N HIS A 345 12.58 23.44 2.32
CA HIS A 345 13.91 23.26 2.90
C HIS A 345 13.81 23.28 4.41
N VAL A 346 14.54 22.37 5.05
CA VAL A 346 14.55 22.23 6.51
C VAL A 346 15.97 22.41 7.03
N PHE A 347 16.11 23.25 8.04
CA PHE A 347 17.35 23.50 8.76
C PHE A 347 17.18 23.17 10.24
N ARG A 348 18.20 22.58 10.86
CA ARG A 348 18.29 22.32 12.31
C ARG A 348 19.47 23.09 12.87
N ASN A 349 19.21 24.02 13.79
CA ASN A 349 20.22 24.91 14.38
C ASN A 349 21.03 25.65 13.30
N GLY A 350 20.38 26.04 12.20
CA GLY A 350 21.02 26.65 11.03
C GLY A 350 21.72 25.68 10.06
N VAL A 351 21.84 24.39 10.40
CA VAL A 351 22.44 23.37 9.52
C VAL A 351 21.38 22.77 8.60
N PHE A 352 21.64 22.71 7.30
CA PHE A 352 20.73 22.10 6.34
C PHE A 352 20.52 20.61 6.62
N VAL A 353 19.27 20.19 6.79
CA VAL A 353 18.86 18.79 7.00
C VAL A 353 18.51 18.14 5.67
N GLY A 354 17.76 18.85 4.83
CA GLY A 354 17.32 18.35 3.54
C GLY A 354 16.17 19.17 2.97
N LYS A 355 15.65 18.73 1.83
CA LYS A 355 14.48 19.33 1.18
C LYS A 355 13.51 18.28 0.65
N THR A 356 12.23 18.64 0.56
CA THR A 356 11.14 17.80 0.04
C THR A 356 10.26 18.62 -0.92
N PRO A 357 9.71 18.03 -2.00
CA PRO A 357 8.77 18.76 -2.84
C PRO A 357 7.42 18.96 -2.13
N VAL A 358 6.69 19.98 -2.57
CA VAL A 358 5.27 20.20 -2.26
C VAL A 358 4.43 19.46 -3.31
N ASN A 359 4.11 18.21 -3.04
CA ASN A 359 3.42 17.33 -3.99
C ASN A 359 2.59 16.22 -3.34
N LYS A 360 2.50 16.17 -2.02
CA LYS A 360 1.76 15.12 -1.32
C LYS A 360 0.29 15.51 -1.17
N GLY A 361 -0.60 14.52 -1.26
CA GLY A 361 -2.04 14.75 -1.15
C GLY A 361 -2.48 15.18 0.26
N ARG A 362 -3.28 16.25 0.31
CA ARG A 362 -3.96 16.82 1.50
C ARG A 362 -5.41 17.12 1.16
N GLN A 363 -6.23 16.06 1.20
CA GLN A 363 -7.66 16.14 0.89
C GLN A 363 -8.43 16.99 1.91
N ASP A 364 -7.98 17.01 3.15
CA ASP A 364 -8.48 17.89 4.21
C ASP A 364 -8.28 19.38 3.86
N VAL A 365 -7.10 19.72 3.32
CA VAL A 365 -6.79 21.08 2.87
C VAL A 365 -7.65 21.45 1.66
N LEU A 366 -7.76 20.59 0.65
CA LEU A 366 -8.63 20.86 -0.51
C LEU A 366 -10.10 21.03 -0.11
N LYS A 367 -10.58 20.23 0.84
CA LYS A 367 -11.95 20.36 1.37
C LYS A 367 -12.17 21.69 2.10
N ALA A 368 -11.17 22.16 2.85
CA ALA A 368 -11.23 23.44 3.57
C ALA A 368 -10.96 24.65 2.65
N LYS A 369 -10.21 24.45 1.56
CA LYS A 369 -9.77 25.45 0.59
C LYS A 369 -10.01 24.98 -0.85
N PRO A 370 -11.28 24.86 -1.29
CA PRO A 370 -11.61 24.41 -2.65
C PRO A 370 -10.98 25.30 -3.74
N GLU A 371 -10.72 26.58 -3.43
CA GLU A 371 -10.10 27.55 -4.32
C GLU A 371 -8.67 27.17 -4.76
N PHE A 372 -8.00 26.24 -4.06
CA PHE A 372 -6.68 25.73 -4.47
C PHE A 372 -6.75 24.79 -5.67
N GLY A 373 -7.92 24.21 -5.97
CA GLY A 373 -8.15 23.35 -7.12
C GLY A 373 -7.41 22.00 -7.13
N SER A 374 -6.50 21.75 -6.18
CA SER A 374 -5.75 20.51 -6.04
C SER A 374 -5.46 20.18 -4.58
N ALA A 375 -5.41 18.88 -4.26
CA ALA A 375 -4.99 18.38 -2.96
C ALA A 375 -3.46 18.29 -2.82
N ASP A 376 -2.68 18.50 -3.89
CA ASP A 376 -1.23 18.30 -3.93
C ASP A 376 -0.46 19.46 -3.27
N THR A 377 -0.82 19.78 -2.04
CA THR A 377 -0.28 20.90 -1.24
C THR A 377 0.60 20.42 -0.08
N GLY A 378 0.61 19.12 0.20
CA GLY A 378 1.34 18.53 1.31
C GLY A 378 2.82 18.35 1.04
N TRP A 379 3.60 18.34 2.11
CA TRP A 379 5.04 18.05 2.09
C TRP A 379 5.45 17.35 3.39
N ARG A 380 6.52 16.54 3.35
CA ARG A 380 7.06 15.85 4.53
C ARG A 380 8.53 15.47 4.34
N LEU A 381 9.34 15.77 5.33
CA LEU A 381 10.70 15.31 5.50
C LEU A 381 10.84 14.64 6.86
N ASP A 382 11.37 13.42 6.90
CA ASP A 382 11.58 12.69 8.15
C ASP A 382 13.02 12.88 8.65
N MET A 383 13.19 13.44 9.84
CA MET A 383 14.50 13.67 10.47
C MET A 383 14.80 12.60 11.51
N ASP A 384 15.93 11.91 11.37
CA ASP A 384 16.46 11.00 12.39
C ASP A 384 17.04 11.81 13.57
N PHE A 385 16.49 11.60 14.76
CA PHE A 385 16.96 12.28 15.97
C PHE A 385 17.76 11.39 16.94
N ARG A 386 17.94 10.11 16.63
CA ARG A 386 18.54 9.11 17.55
C ARG A 386 19.93 9.46 18.05
N ARG A 387 20.68 10.20 17.23
CA ARG A 387 22.07 10.60 17.50
C ARG A 387 22.24 12.10 17.70
N LEU A 388 21.14 12.86 17.79
CA LEU A 388 21.23 14.27 18.08
C LEU A 388 21.61 14.48 19.55
N PRO A 389 22.46 15.48 19.85
CA PRO A 389 22.72 15.86 21.23
C PRO A 389 21.42 16.23 21.95
N ALA A 390 21.32 15.84 23.22
CA ALA A 390 20.24 16.30 24.07
C ALA A 390 20.33 17.82 24.26
N GLY A 391 19.18 18.50 24.29
CA GLY A 391 19.08 19.95 24.36
C GLY A 391 17.95 20.51 23.50
N MET A 392 17.80 21.83 23.53
CA MET A 392 16.87 22.57 22.68
C MET A 392 17.48 22.76 21.29
N HIS A 393 16.72 22.36 20.27
CA HIS A 393 17.02 22.55 18.86
C HIS A 393 16.00 23.49 18.23
N ARG A 394 16.47 24.31 17.30
CA ARG A 394 15.65 25.16 16.42
C ARG A 394 15.50 24.48 15.06
N ILE A 395 14.27 24.30 14.60
CA ILE A 395 13.93 23.80 13.27
C ILE A 395 13.35 24.96 12.46
N ASP A 396 14.02 25.32 11.38
CA ASP A 396 13.62 26.42 10.50
C ASP A 396 13.19 25.84 9.15
N VAL A 397 12.03 26.29 8.67
CA VAL A 397 11.40 25.78 7.45
C VAL A 397 11.26 26.91 6.44
N PHE A 398 11.71 26.67 5.21
CA PHE A 398 11.66 27.64 4.11
C PHE A 398 11.00 27.02 2.88
N LEU A 399 10.29 27.85 2.11
CA LEU A 399 9.74 27.51 0.81
C LEU A 399 10.62 28.11 -0.30
N GLU A 400 10.94 27.30 -1.30
CA GLU A 400 11.64 27.69 -2.52
C GLU A 400 10.71 27.45 -3.71
N GLN A 401 10.16 28.53 -4.27
CA GLN A 401 9.33 28.48 -5.48
C GLN A 401 10.15 28.73 -6.75
N ALA A 402 11.28 29.42 -6.62
CA ALA A 402 12.27 29.66 -7.67
C ALA A 402 13.67 29.37 -7.11
N PRO A 403 14.58 28.77 -7.90
CA PRO A 403 15.91 28.40 -7.41
C PRO A 403 16.65 29.56 -6.72
N GLY A 404 17.12 29.33 -5.50
CA GLY A 404 17.85 30.32 -4.70
C GLY A 404 16.99 31.33 -3.95
N HIS A 405 15.67 31.34 -4.14
CA HIS A 405 14.75 32.26 -3.48
C HIS A 405 14.00 31.58 -2.33
N LEU A 406 14.55 31.69 -1.13
CA LEU A 406 13.97 31.12 0.08
C LEU A 406 13.03 32.12 0.78
N THR A 407 11.80 31.68 1.02
CA THR A 407 10.81 32.41 1.82
C THR A 407 10.58 31.66 3.14
N PRO A 408 10.70 32.30 4.32
CA PRO A 408 10.45 31.63 5.60
C PRO A 408 8.98 31.17 5.70
N LEU A 409 8.76 29.90 6.08
CA LEU A 409 7.44 29.38 6.45
C LEU A 409 7.23 29.43 7.97
N GLY A 410 8.30 29.29 8.75
CA GLY A 410 8.26 29.40 10.20
C GLY A 410 9.36 28.62 10.90
N THR A 411 9.39 28.77 12.22
CA THR A 411 10.35 28.12 13.12
C THR A 411 9.61 27.26 14.16
N ARG A 412 10.25 26.18 14.59
CA ARG A 412 9.84 25.33 15.71
C ARG A 412 11.02 25.11 16.65
N ARG A 413 10.79 25.17 17.95
CA ARG A 413 11.72 24.81 19.01
C ARG A 413 11.33 23.45 19.54
N ILE A 414 12.27 22.51 19.54
CA ILE A 414 12.04 21.15 20.01
C ILE A 414 13.11 20.76 21.02
N ALA A 415 12.75 19.96 22.01
CA ALA A 415 13.70 19.38 22.95
C ALA A 415 14.00 17.93 22.56
N ILE A 416 15.27 17.61 22.32
CA ILE A 416 15.73 16.22 22.33
C ILE A 416 16.14 15.91 23.76
N MET A 417 15.45 14.97 24.40
CA MET A 417 15.60 14.69 25.82
C MET A 417 16.61 13.57 26.05
N ASP A 418 17.41 13.70 27.12
CA ASP A 418 18.23 12.60 27.61
C ASP A 418 17.39 11.61 28.44
N ARG A 419 18.04 10.50 28.85
CA ARG A 419 17.40 9.46 29.65
C ARG A 419 17.06 9.89 31.07
N ALA A 420 17.80 10.86 31.59
CA ALA A 420 17.60 11.42 32.93
C ALA A 420 16.49 12.49 32.95
N GLN A 421 15.97 12.87 31.78
CA GLN A 421 14.99 13.92 31.58
C GLN A 421 15.45 15.25 32.18
N THR A 422 16.73 15.55 32.06
CA THR A 422 17.28 16.82 32.55
C THR A 422 16.67 17.99 31.77
N SER A 423 16.57 19.16 32.41
CA SER A 423 16.09 20.37 31.73
C SER A 423 16.97 20.67 30.52
N PRO A 424 16.40 20.70 29.29
CA PRO A 424 17.19 20.88 28.08
C PRO A 424 17.78 22.28 28.03
N THR A 425 19.00 22.39 27.53
CA THR A 425 19.70 23.66 27.33
C THR A 425 19.78 24.02 25.85
N GLU A 426 19.83 25.30 25.53
CA GLU A 426 19.99 25.78 24.15
C GLU A 426 21.29 25.28 23.52
N LEU A 427 21.18 24.67 22.35
CA LEU A 427 22.34 24.23 21.59
C LEU A 427 22.87 25.34 20.68
N PRO A 428 24.17 25.33 20.34
CA PRO A 428 24.75 26.29 19.41
C PRO A 428 24.01 26.32 18.06
N GLN A 429 23.76 27.53 17.56
CA GLN A 429 23.05 27.76 16.29
C GLN A 429 23.97 28.44 15.28
N GLN A 430 23.84 28.05 14.01
CA GLN A 430 24.49 28.70 12.87
C GLN A 430 23.57 29.76 12.24
N PRO A 431 24.14 30.76 11.54
CA PRO A 431 23.36 31.69 10.74
C PRO A 431 22.49 30.95 9.70
N LEU A 432 21.26 31.42 9.50
CA LEU A 432 20.37 30.91 8.48
C LEU A 432 20.76 31.46 7.09
N PRO A 433 20.38 30.78 6.00
CA PRO A 433 20.58 31.32 4.66
C PRO A 433 19.83 32.65 4.48
N VAL A 434 20.30 33.46 3.54
CA VAL A 434 19.59 34.67 3.14
C VAL A 434 18.19 34.30 2.63
N SER A 435 17.18 34.98 3.14
CA SER A 435 15.78 34.74 2.79
C SER A 435 15.09 36.04 2.41
N THR A 436 14.11 35.95 1.52
CA THR A 436 13.24 37.05 1.15
C THR A 436 11.95 37.00 1.97
N THR A 437 11.55 38.13 2.55
CA THR A 437 10.21 38.27 3.12
C THR A 437 9.22 38.43 1.97
N ALA A 438 8.49 37.38 1.62
CA ALA A 438 7.45 37.48 0.59
C ALA A 438 6.24 38.26 1.13
N VAL A 439 5.70 39.18 0.32
CA VAL A 439 4.44 39.89 0.60
C VAL A 439 3.50 39.67 -0.59
N PRO A 440 2.32 39.02 -0.41
CA PRO A 440 1.84 38.41 0.83
C PRO A 440 2.63 37.15 1.22
N SER A 441 2.58 36.79 2.51
CA SER A 441 3.17 35.55 3.00
C SER A 441 2.54 34.34 2.29
N PRO A 442 3.30 33.25 2.05
CA PRO A 442 2.75 32.02 1.49
C PRO A 442 1.62 31.47 2.36
N LEU A 443 0.54 31.01 1.74
CA LEU A 443 -0.51 30.25 2.43
C LEU A 443 0.04 28.86 2.74
N ALA A 444 0.40 28.62 4.00
CA ALA A 444 1.06 27.39 4.44
C ALA A 444 0.79 27.08 5.91
N SER A 445 1.08 25.84 6.30
CA SER A 445 1.13 25.37 7.69
C SER A 445 2.34 24.46 7.89
N ILE A 446 2.91 24.49 9.09
CA ILE A 446 3.85 23.48 9.60
C ILE A 446 3.09 22.73 10.69
N ASP A 447 2.66 21.51 10.36
CA ASP A 447 1.83 20.67 11.22
C ASP A 447 2.70 19.92 12.24
N MET A 448 3.89 19.47 11.81
CA MET A 448 4.88 18.81 12.65
C MET A 448 6.29 19.39 12.40
N PRO A 449 7.14 19.49 13.42
CA PRO A 449 6.85 19.28 14.84
C PRO A 449 5.94 20.37 15.42
N VAL A 450 5.24 20.05 16.51
CA VAL A 450 4.56 21.04 17.34
C VAL A 450 5.63 21.89 18.05
N ASP A 451 5.41 23.21 18.15
CA ASP A 451 6.37 24.10 18.84
C ASP A 451 6.46 23.73 20.32
N GLU A 452 7.66 23.88 20.90
CA GLU A 452 7.96 23.58 22.31
C GLU A 452 7.67 22.13 22.73
N SER A 453 7.80 21.18 21.80
CA SER A 453 7.62 19.75 22.06
C SER A 453 8.91 19.04 22.48
N SER A 454 8.78 17.97 23.28
CA SER A 454 9.89 17.12 23.71
C SER A 454 9.86 15.74 23.05
N TYR A 455 11.02 15.18 22.73
CA TYR A 455 11.19 13.90 22.05
C TYR A 455 12.16 12.99 22.80
N TYR A 456 11.76 11.72 22.97
CA TYR A 456 12.49 10.72 23.76
C TYR A 456 12.76 9.51 22.88
N TYR A 457 14.02 9.14 22.67
CA TYR A 457 14.36 7.97 21.87
C TYR A 457 14.40 6.71 22.74
N ASN A 458 13.56 5.72 22.45
CA ASN A 458 13.60 4.41 23.07
C ASN A 458 14.18 3.36 22.10
N PRO A 459 15.39 2.81 22.36
CA PRO A 459 15.97 1.79 21.49
C PRO A 459 15.22 0.45 21.47
N LEU A 460 14.27 0.20 22.39
CA LEU A 460 13.40 -0.97 22.34
C LEU A 460 12.26 -0.81 21.31
N VAL A 461 11.83 0.41 21.00
CA VAL A 461 10.68 0.68 20.11
C VAL A 461 10.95 0.24 18.67
N PRO A 462 12.12 0.49 18.06
CA PRO A 462 12.42 -0.05 16.73
C PRO A 462 12.33 -1.58 16.65
N LEU A 463 12.79 -2.28 17.70
CA LEU A 463 12.69 -3.76 17.78
C LEU A 463 11.24 -4.20 17.89
N TRP A 464 10.42 -3.46 18.65
CA TRP A 464 9.00 -3.71 18.77
C TRP A 464 8.27 -3.54 17.42
N HIS A 465 8.55 -2.46 16.69
CA HIS A 465 7.99 -2.25 15.37
C HIS A 465 8.47 -3.27 14.33
N GLN A 466 9.74 -3.69 14.39
CA GLN A 466 10.26 -4.76 13.54
C GLN A 466 9.53 -6.08 13.78
N PHE A 467 9.31 -6.46 15.05
CA PHE A 467 8.55 -7.65 15.40
C PHE A 467 7.10 -7.58 14.89
N ARG A 468 6.42 -6.46 15.08
CA ARG A 468 5.06 -6.23 14.55
C ARG A 468 5.01 -6.36 13.03
N GLY A 469 5.95 -5.76 12.31
CA GLY A 469 6.07 -5.92 10.86
C GLY A 469 6.31 -7.36 10.42
N LYS A 470 7.06 -8.14 11.22
CA LYS A 470 7.24 -9.57 10.98
C LYS A 470 5.91 -10.35 11.14
N GLN A 471 5.05 -10.00 12.09
CA GLN A 471 3.73 -10.65 12.23
C GLN A 471 2.88 -10.49 10.96
N VAL A 472 2.91 -9.31 10.32
CA VAL A 472 2.23 -9.07 9.04
C VAL A 472 2.75 -10.01 7.95
N VAL A 473 4.08 -10.08 7.80
CA VAL A 473 4.72 -10.93 6.78
C VAL A 473 4.44 -12.42 7.03
N ASP A 474 4.51 -12.87 8.28
CA ASP A 474 4.27 -14.28 8.63
C ASP A 474 2.82 -14.70 8.33
N TYR A 475 1.85 -13.82 8.58
CA TYR A 475 0.44 -14.11 8.27
C TYR A 475 0.16 -14.09 6.75
N LEU A 476 0.81 -13.20 5.99
CA LEU A 476 0.75 -13.24 4.52
C LEU A 476 1.30 -14.55 3.97
N ARG A 477 2.46 -15.00 4.47
CA ARG A 477 3.05 -16.29 4.07
C ARG A 477 2.15 -17.47 4.40
N PHE A 478 1.50 -17.47 5.56
CA PHE A 478 0.55 -18.51 5.92
C PHE A 478 -0.59 -18.63 4.90
N PHE A 479 -1.15 -17.51 4.41
CA PHE A 479 -2.19 -17.55 3.37
C PHE A 479 -1.64 -17.80 1.96
N ASP A 480 -0.39 -17.40 1.69
CA ASP A 480 0.31 -17.76 0.46
C ASP A 480 0.45 -19.29 0.33
N ASP A 481 0.84 -19.97 1.42
CA ASP A 481 0.91 -21.43 1.49
C ASP A 481 -0.44 -22.07 1.17
N VAL A 482 -1.56 -21.52 1.67
CA VAL A 482 -2.92 -22.01 1.36
C VAL A 482 -3.23 -21.92 -0.14
N VAL A 483 -2.80 -20.87 -0.82
CA VAL A 483 -2.97 -20.77 -2.29
C VAL A 483 -1.99 -21.71 -3.01
N HIS A 484 -0.77 -21.86 -2.50
CA HIS A 484 0.25 -22.75 -3.06
C HIS A 484 -0.14 -24.23 -2.98
N GLU A 485 -0.99 -24.62 -2.03
CA GLU A 485 -1.58 -25.97 -1.95
C GLU A 485 -2.62 -26.26 -3.07
N SER A 486 -2.98 -25.26 -3.88
CA SER A 486 -4.02 -25.37 -4.92
C SER A 486 -3.45 -25.45 -6.35
N CYS A 487 -4.33 -25.63 -7.34
CA CYS A 487 -4.00 -25.53 -8.76
C CYS A 487 -3.51 -24.14 -9.20
N LEU A 488 -3.71 -23.09 -8.37
CA LEU A 488 -3.26 -21.73 -8.63
C LEU A 488 -1.83 -21.46 -8.14
N SER A 489 -1.09 -22.47 -7.67
CA SER A 489 0.30 -22.32 -7.17
C SER A 489 1.29 -21.66 -8.12
N LYS A 490 1.03 -21.71 -9.43
CA LYS A 490 1.85 -21.05 -10.48
C LYS A 490 1.28 -19.71 -10.95
N THR A 491 0.07 -19.37 -10.51
CA THR A 491 -0.54 -18.06 -10.76
C THR A 491 0.15 -17.04 -9.85
N PRO A 492 0.44 -15.82 -10.32
CA PRO A 492 1.04 -14.80 -9.46
C PRO A 492 0.18 -14.49 -8.22
N HIS A 493 0.79 -14.55 -7.04
CA HIS A 493 0.16 -14.15 -5.78
C HIS A 493 0.63 -12.75 -5.40
N TYR A 494 -0.27 -11.93 -4.85
CA TYR A 494 -0.02 -10.55 -4.52
C TYR A 494 -0.41 -10.24 -3.09
N THR A 495 0.41 -9.42 -2.44
CA THR A 495 -0.04 -8.68 -1.25
C THR A 495 -1.16 -7.71 -1.63
N HIS A 496 -1.80 -7.09 -0.64
CA HIS A 496 -2.70 -5.96 -0.85
C HIS A 496 -2.39 -4.95 0.24
N GLN A 497 -1.53 -3.97 -0.05
CA GLN A 497 -0.94 -3.12 0.99
C GLN A 497 -1.10 -1.63 0.73
N ILE A 498 -1.44 -0.89 1.77
CA ILE A 498 -1.35 0.56 1.78
C ILE A 498 0.11 1.03 1.74
N VAL A 499 0.32 2.28 1.33
CA VAL A 499 1.62 2.96 1.34
C VAL A 499 1.59 4.21 2.23
N PRO A 500 1.65 4.07 3.58
CA PRO A 500 1.41 5.18 4.51
C PRO A 500 2.34 6.38 4.31
N PHE A 501 3.59 6.15 3.88
CA PHE A 501 4.56 7.22 3.62
C PHE A 501 4.15 8.21 2.51
N ALA A 502 3.18 7.82 1.67
CA ALA A 502 2.62 8.72 0.66
C ALA A 502 1.73 9.81 1.29
N ASN A 503 1.11 9.53 2.44
CA ASN A 503 0.31 10.50 3.19
C ASN A 503 1.20 11.23 4.23
N PRO A 504 1.36 12.56 4.12
CA PRO A 504 2.25 13.31 5.01
C PRO A 504 1.78 13.34 6.47
N SER A 505 0.50 13.03 6.72
CA SER A 505 -0.13 13.10 8.04
C SER A 505 -0.24 11.74 8.75
N TRP A 506 0.16 10.63 8.11
CA TRP A 506 0.05 9.29 8.69
C TRP A 506 1.34 8.85 9.40
N ASP A 507 1.19 8.21 10.56
CA ASP A 507 2.28 7.47 11.21
C ASP A 507 2.33 6.04 10.67
N ALA A 508 3.29 5.79 9.77
CA ALA A 508 3.51 4.46 9.18
C ALA A 508 3.77 3.37 10.24
N HIS A 509 4.32 3.73 11.40
CA HIS A 509 4.63 2.76 12.46
C HIS A 509 3.37 2.21 13.14
N LYS A 510 2.25 2.95 13.14
CA LYS A 510 0.98 2.42 13.66
C LYS A 510 0.51 1.21 12.86
N PHE A 511 0.69 1.24 11.54
CA PHE A 511 0.36 0.13 10.64
C PHE A 511 1.38 -1.01 10.68
N ALA A 512 2.66 -0.69 10.96
CA ALA A 512 3.77 -1.65 10.95
C ALA A 512 3.86 -2.45 9.63
N ILE A 513 3.74 -1.74 8.50
CA ILE A 513 3.59 -2.34 7.17
C ILE A 513 4.88 -2.43 6.36
N ASP A 514 5.92 -1.69 6.75
CA ASP A 514 7.14 -1.55 5.94
C ASP A 514 7.81 -2.87 5.57
N ALA A 515 7.70 -3.89 6.43
CA ALA A 515 8.27 -5.21 6.18
C ALA A 515 7.56 -5.93 5.02
N SER A 516 6.23 -5.77 4.89
CA SER A 516 5.46 -6.43 3.83
C SER A 516 5.56 -5.73 2.48
N LEU A 517 6.01 -4.47 2.46
CA LEU A 517 6.29 -3.71 1.23
C LEU A 517 7.64 -4.07 0.57
N ARG A 518 8.53 -4.78 1.27
CA ARG A 518 9.80 -5.26 0.73
C ARG A 518 9.60 -6.50 -0.13
N GLU A 519 10.61 -6.87 -0.91
CA GLU A 519 10.58 -8.12 -1.68
C GLU A 519 10.34 -9.32 -0.77
N GLN A 520 9.34 -10.14 -1.12
CA GLN A 520 9.00 -11.37 -0.42
C GLN A 520 9.21 -12.55 -1.37
N GLN A 521 9.70 -13.67 -0.84
CA GLN A 521 9.79 -14.90 -1.60
C GLN A 521 8.37 -15.42 -1.89
N GLY A 522 8.06 -15.72 -3.14
CA GLY A 522 6.78 -16.32 -3.55
C GLY A 522 5.65 -15.32 -3.78
N ILE A 523 5.66 -14.17 -3.10
CA ILE A 523 4.58 -13.17 -3.13
C ILE A 523 5.07 -11.89 -3.82
N ARG A 524 4.33 -11.42 -4.82
CA ARG A 524 4.57 -10.14 -5.49
C ARG A 524 3.95 -8.98 -4.73
N LEU A 525 4.49 -7.78 -4.93
CA LEU A 525 3.92 -6.57 -4.37
C LEU A 525 2.54 -6.30 -4.99
N GLY A 526 1.50 -6.25 -4.19
CA GLY A 526 0.24 -5.60 -4.54
C GLY A 526 -0.08 -4.46 -3.58
N VAL A 527 -0.48 -3.32 -4.13
CA VAL A 527 -0.60 -2.04 -3.41
C VAL A 527 -1.88 -1.27 -3.70
N SER A 528 -2.43 -0.65 -2.67
CA SER A 528 -3.48 0.36 -2.73
C SER A 528 -2.84 1.75 -2.86
N LEU A 529 -3.19 2.50 -3.90
CA LEU A 529 -2.59 3.79 -4.23
C LEU A 529 -3.63 4.90 -4.17
N TYR A 530 -3.42 5.82 -3.23
CA TYR A 530 -4.31 6.96 -2.99
C TYR A 530 -3.63 8.29 -3.33
N GLY A 531 -4.36 9.21 -3.96
CA GLY A 531 -3.86 10.56 -4.27
C GLY A 531 -2.59 10.52 -5.13
N ASP A 532 -1.61 11.37 -4.81
CA ASP A 532 -0.30 11.45 -5.51
C ASP A 532 0.40 10.08 -5.64
N ALA A 533 0.16 9.11 -4.76
CA ALA A 533 0.75 7.77 -4.92
C ALA A 533 0.31 7.07 -6.22
N SER A 534 -0.85 7.41 -6.77
CA SER A 534 -1.43 6.76 -7.95
C SER A 534 -1.04 7.42 -9.29
N TYR A 535 -0.71 8.71 -9.31
CA TYR A 535 -0.35 9.42 -10.55
C TYR A 535 0.97 10.21 -10.47
N GLY A 536 1.46 10.42 -9.25
CA GLY A 536 2.66 11.19 -8.97
C GLY A 536 3.94 10.40 -9.16
N GLN A 537 5.05 11.09 -8.89
CA GLN A 537 6.39 10.52 -9.03
C GLN A 537 6.84 9.76 -7.78
N ALA A 538 6.26 10.04 -6.60
CA ALA A 538 6.75 9.54 -5.32
C ALA A 538 6.74 8.00 -5.24
N PHE A 539 5.61 7.38 -5.58
CA PHE A 539 5.52 5.92 -5.63
C PHE A 539 6.51 5.33 -6.63
N GLY A 540 6.62 5.92 -7.82
CA GLY A 540 7.53 5.43 -8.86
C GLY A 540 9.00 5.52 -8.49
N GLN A 541 9.42 6.58 -7.78
CA GLN A 541 10.78 6.75 -7.27
C GLN A 541 11.08 5.75 -6.16
N TRP A 542 10.15 5.58 -5.21
CA TRP A 542 10.26 4.57 -4.17
C TRP A 542 10.37 3.17 -4.77
N TYR A 543 9.46 2.80 -5.67
CA TYR A 543 9.41 1.46 -6.28
C TYR A 543 10.72 1.09 -6.98
N LYS A 544 11.35 2.03 -7.70
CA LYS A 544 12.66 1.80 -8.35
C LYS A 544 13.77 1.38 -7.37
N ALA A 545 13.66 1.73 -6.10
CA ALA A 545 14.64 1.38 -5.07
C ALA A 545 14.34 0.05 -4.34
N THR A 546 13.23 -0.62 -4.64
CA THR A 546 12.76 -1.79 -3.88
C THR A 546 13.26 -3.15 -4.39
N GLY A 547 13.77 -3.22 -5.61
CA GLY A 547 14.20 -4.49 -6.24
C GLY A 547 13.07 -5.36 -6.81
N HIS A 548 11.80 -4.96 -6.63
CA HIS A 548 10.64 -5.68 -7.18
C HIS A 548 10.70 -5.79 -8.70
N ARG A 549 10.21 -6.92 -9.25
CA ARG A 549 10.22 -7.21 -10.70
C ARG A 549 8.89 -6.93 -11.41
N GLY A 550 7.82 -6.82 -10.65
CA GLY A 550 6.46 -6.53 -11.10
C GLY A 550 5.60 -6.17 -9.88
N TYR A 551 4.44 -5.58 -10.12
CA TYR A 551 3.50 -5.27 -9.04
C TYR A 551 2.05 -5.24 -9.53
N GLY A 552 1.11 -5.47 -8.62
CA GLY A 552 -0.31 -5.22 -8.83
C GLY A 552 -0.73 -3.89 -8.20
N VAL A 553 -1.56 -3.10 -8.86
CA VAL A 553 -2.31 -2.04 -8.19
C VAL A 553 -3.65 -2.64 -7.78
N THR A 554 -3.79 -3.03 -6.51
CA THR A 554 -5.00 -3.66 -5.97
C THR A 554 -6.15 -2.67 -5.84
N GLU A 555 -5.80 -1.41 -5.60
CA GLU A 555 -6.73 -0.28 -5.56
C GLU A 555 -6.09 0.98 -6.15
N PHE A 556 -6.76 1.57 -7.14
CA PHE A 556 -6.34 2.79 -7.81
C PHE A 556 -7.32 3.93 -7.51
N HIS A 557 -6.91 4.82 -6.61
CA HIS A 557 -7.73 5.92 -6.12
C HIS A 557 -7.01 7.27 -6.31
N PRO A 558 -7.15 7.91 -7.49
CA PRO A 558 -6.53 9.22 -7.74
C PRO A 558 -6.99 10.33 -6.82
N LEU A 559 -8.19 10.21 -6.26
CA LEU A 559 -8.82 11.24 -5.43
C LEU A 559 -8.87 12.63 -6.09
N LYS A 560 -8.93 12.66 -7.43
CA LYS A 560 -9.15 13.85 -8.26
C LYS A 560 -9.60 13.47 -9.66
N ALA A 561 -10.35 14.36 -10.30
CA ALA A 561 -10.67 14.24 -11.72
C ALA A 561 -9.39 14.24 -12.57
N MET A 562 -9.38 13.42 -13.62
CA MET A 562 -8.37 13.45 -14.68
C MET A 562 -9.09 13.47 -16.02
N ASN A 563 -8.58 14.24 -16.97
CA ASN A 563 -8.99 14.10 -18.37
C ASN A 563 -8.33 12.87 -19.01
N THR A 564 -8.87 12.44 -20.15
CA THR A 564 -8.44 11.23 -20.88
C THR A 564 -6.92 11.21 -21.14
N PRO A 565 -6.27 12.25 -21.67
CA PRO A 565 -4.82 12.22 -21.90
C PRO A 565 -4.01 12.07 -20.60
N THR A 566 -4.46 12.67 -19.50
CA THR A 566 -3.78 12.55 -18.20
C THR A 566 -3.94 11.15 -17.64
N LEU A 567 -5.15 10.59 -17.66
CA LEU A 567 -5.38 9.21 -17.22
C LEU A 567 -4.58 8.21 -18.07
N GLN A 568 -4.58 8.35 -19.40
CA GLN A 568 -3.79 7.49 -20.29
C GLN A 568 -2.29 7.55 -19.98
N ARG A 569 -1.73 8.74 -19.74
CA ARG A 569 -0.33 8.89 -19.32
C ARG A 569 -0.07 8.22 -17.98
N THR A 570 -0.98 8.33 -17.01
CA THR A 570 -0.87 7.64 -15.71
C THR A 570 -0.85 6.13 -15.92
N LEU A 571 -1.79 5.57 -16.67
CA LEU A 571 -1.85 4.14 -16.97
C LEU A 571 -0.57 3.66 -17.71
N ASP A 572 -0.08 4.44 -18.67
CA ASP A 572 1.16 4.16 -19.40
C ASP A 572 2.37 4.14 -18.47
N GLN A 573 2.44 5.07 -17.52
CA GLN A 573 3.51 5.10 -16.53
C GLN A 573 3.49 3.87 -15.64
N HIS A 574 2.30 3.41 -15.22
CA HIS A 574 2.18 2.15 -14.46
C HIS A 574 2.63 0.95 -15.29
N ALA A 575 2.14 0.81 -16.52
CA ALA A 575 2.53 -0.28 -17.41
C ALA A 575 4.05 -0.29 -17.71
N ALA A 576 4.63 0.88 -18.01
CA ALA A 576 6.06 1.03 -18.25
C ALA A 576 6.89 0.63 -17.02
N ARG A 577 6.39 0.92 -15.82
CA ARG A 577 7.04 0.60 -14.54
C ARG A 577 6.88 -0.87 -14.12
N GLY A 578 6.09 -1.67 -14.85
CA GLY A 578 5.92 -3.09 -14.59
C GLY A 578 4.67 -3.45 -13.78
N ALA A 579 3.66 -2.58 -13.75
CA ALA A 579 2.36 -2.97 -13.23
C ALA A 579 1.77 -4.09 -14.11
N GLU A 580 1.37 -5.19 -13.49
CA GLU A 580 0.81 -6.37 -14.16
C GLU A 580 -0.72 -6.28 -14.25
N PHE A 581 -1.34 -5.70 -13.23
CA PHE A 581 -2.74 -5.31 -13.26
C PHE A 581 -2.97 -4.00 -12.50
N LEU A 582 -4.10 -3.36 -12.80
CA LEU A 582 -4.61 -2.21 -12.08
C LEU A 582 -6.11 -2.36 -11.88
N SER A 583 -6.52 -2.36 -10.61
CA SER A 583 -7.89 -2.49 -10.14
C SER A 583 -8.38 -1.17 -9.55
N PHE A 584 -9.62 -0.80 -9.85
CA PHE A 584 -10.33 0.36 -9.34
C PHE A 584 -11.78 -0.05 -9.06
N PHE A 585 -12.46 0.66 -8.16
CA PHE A 585 -13.85 0.32 -7.85
C PHE A 585 -14.78 0.78 -8.97
N MET A 586 -15.77 -0.04 -9.27
CA MET A 586 -16.88 0.30 -10.16
C MET A 586 -18.20 -0.11 -9.52
N GLU A 587 -19.23 0.71 -9.73
CA GLU A 587 -20.58 0.31 -9.39
C GLU A 587 -21.17 -0.62 -10.47
N PRO A 588 -21.91 -1.67 -10.07
CA PRO A 588 -22.56 -2.57 -11.01
C PRO A 588 -23.68 -1.87 -11.78
N ARG A 589 -23.76 -2.14 -13.09
CA ARG A 589 -24.86 -1.68 -13.94
C ARG A 589 -25.49 -2.83 -14.71
N TRP A 590 -26.80 -2.99 -14.56
CA TRP A 590 -27.61 -3.92 -15.35
C TRP A 590 -28.37 -3.15 -16.42
N GLU A 591 -28.10 -3.45 -17.70
CA GLU A 591 -28.72 -2.76 -18.83
C GLU A 591 -28.60 -1.22 -18.73
N GLY A 592 -27.43 -0.75 -18.29
CA GLY A 592 -27.13 0.66 -18.09
C GLY A 592 -27.72 1.29 -16.82
N LYS A 593 -28.56 0.58 -16.06
CA LYS A 593 -29.13 1.07 -14.79
C LYS A 593 -28.27 0.64 -13.61
N LEU A 594 -28.03 1.57 -12.68
CA LEU A 594 -27.33 1.30 -11.43
C LEU A 594 -28.07 0.22 -10.62
N VAL A 595 -27.35 -0.81 -10.17
CA VAL A 595 -27.89 -1.79 -9.23
C VAL A 595 -27.79 -1.19 -7.83
N ALA A 596 -28.93 -0.86 -7.23
CA ALA A 596 -28.99 -0.10 -5.98
C ALA A 596 -28.26 -0.81 -4.82
N ARG A 597 -27.39 -0.07 -4.14
CA ARG A 597 -26.70 -0.47 -2.91
C ARG A 597 -26.12 0.73 -2.15
N GLY A 598 -25.43 0.46 -1.04
CA GLY A 598 -24.52 1.42 -0.42
C GLY A 598 -23.43 1.85 -1.40
N HIS A 599 -23.57 3.06 -1.93
CA HIS A 599 -22.69 3.62 -2.96
C HIS A 599 -21.26 3.81 -2.42
N ASN A 600 -20.25 3.20 -3.07
CA ASN A 600 -18.86 3.39 -2.67
C ASN A 600 -18.35 4.71 -3.24
N ILE A 601 -17.95 5.62 -2.35
CA ILE A 601 -17.52 6.98 -2.66
C ILE A 601 -16.32 7.07 -3.61
N PHE A 602 -15.54 5.99 -3.74
CA PHE A 602 -14.38 5.92 -4.63
C PHE A 602 -14.66 5.18 -5.94
N SER A 603 -15.88 4.68 -6.16
CA SER A 603 -16.24 3.98 -7.39
C SER A 603 -16.28 4.92 -8.59
N PHE A 604 -15.66 4.50 -9.68
CA PHE A 604 -15.79 5.15 -10.98
C PHE A 604 -17.19 4.82 -11.51
N ASP A 605 -18.11 5.78 -11.39
CA ASP A 605 -19.47 5.70 -11.88
C ASP A 605 -19.90 7.08 -12.41
N PRO A 606 -20.65 7.17 -13.52
CA PRO A 606 -21.10 8.45 -14.07
C PRO A 606 -21.99 9.26 -13.12
N ASP A 607 -22.62 8.63 -12.13
CA ASP A 607 -23.48 9.30 -11.15
C ASP A 607 -22.72 9.65 -9.85
N ASN A 608 -21.38 9.44 -9.80
CA ASN A 608 -20.54 9.73 -8.64
C ASN A 608 -19.61 10.95 -8.84
N PRO A 609 -19.99 12.16 -8.41
CA PRO A 609 -19.12 13.33 -8.51
C PRO A 609 -18.01 13.37 -7.46
N GLN A 610 -18.04 12.48 -6.45
CA GLN A 610 -17.08 12.54 -5.36
C GLN A 610 -15.67 12.23 -5.85
N PHE A 611 -14.73 13.07 -5.45
CA PHE A 611 -13.31 12.98 -5.86
C PHE A 611 -13.08 12.92 -7.37
N GLY A 612 -14.03 13.40 -8.19
CA GLY A 612 -13.97 13.37 -9.65
C GLY A 612 -14.14 11.98 -10.27
N SER A 613 -14.85 11.08 -9.60
CA SER A 613 -15.02 9.69 -10.04
C SER A 613 -15.84 9.56 -11.33
N ASP A 614 -16.79 10.46 -11.58
CA ASP A 614 -17.54 10.62 -12.83
C ASP A 614 -16.62 10.96 -14.01
N ALA A 615 -15.74 11.94 -13.84
CA ALA A 615 -14.75 12.32 -14.85
C ALA A 615 -13.72 11.21 -15.10
N LEU A 616 -13.34 10.47 -14.05
CA LEU A 616 -12.46 9.31 -14.15
C LEU A 616 -13.13 8.15 -14.91
N TYR A 617 -14.41 7.87 -14.64
CA TYR A 617 -15.20 6.89 -15.38
C TYR A 617 -15.23 7.23 -16.88
N GLU A 618 -15.59 8.47 -17.22
CA GLU A 618 -15.68 8.91 -18.61
C GLU A 618 -14.32 8.86 -19.31
N SER A 619 -13.26 9.30 -18.63
CA SER A 619 -11.90 9.23 -19.15
C SER A 619 -11.41 7.79 -19.34
N MET A 620 -11.79 6.86 -18.45
CA MET A 620 -11.47 5.44 -18.57
C MET A 620 -12.17 4.82 -19.78
N ARG A 621 -13.47 5.12 -19.97
CA ARG A 621 -14.26 4.70 -21.12
C ARG A 621 -13.66 5.20 -22.44
N GLN A 622 -13.25 6.47 -22.48
CA GLN A 622 -12.56 7.03 -23.66
C GLN A 622 -11.19 6.39 -23.88
N ALA A 623 -10.41 6.16 -22.81
CA ALA A 623 -9.09 5.55 -22.90
C ALA A 623 -9.13 4.10 -23.42
N LEU A 624 -10.21 3.37 -23.12
CA LEU A 624 -10.45 2.00 -23.60
C LEU A 624 -11.01 1.94 -25.02
N SER A 625 -11.75 2.96 -25.46
CA SER A 625 -12.34 3.02 -26.81
C SER A 625 -11.38 3.58 -27.88
N GLN A 626 -10.39 4.39 -27.48
CA GLN A 626 -9.34 4.86 -28.39
C GLN A 626 -8.32 3.73 -28.64
N GLY A 627 -8.45 3.07 -29.80
CA GLY A 627 -7.37 2.25 -30.37
C GLY A 627 -6.09 3.08 -30.55
N THR A 628 -4.92 2.44 -30.56
CA THR A 628 -3.60 3.11 -30.58
C THR A 628 -3.46 4.11 -31.72
N THR A 629 -3.82 5.37 -31.48
CA THR A 629 -3.33 6.51 -32.26
C THR A 629 -1.96 6.85 -31.68
N ASN A 630 -0.90 6.53 -32.43
CA ASN A 630 0.44 6.98 -32.09
C ASN A 630 0.39 8.49 -31.80
N PRO A 631 1.03 8.98 -30.72
CA PRO A 631 1.19 10.41 -30.57
C PRO A 631 1.94 10.95 -31.81
N PRO A 632 1.57 12.13 -32.33
CA PRO A 632 2.37 12.77 -33.36
C PRO A 632 3.79 12.91 -32.83
N ARG A 633 4.78 12.45 -33.60
CA ARG A 633 6.19 12.72 -33.30
C ARG A 633 6.33 14.25 -33.18
N GLN A 634 6.63 14.73 -31.98
CA GLN A 634 7.20 16.06 -31.77
C GLN A 634 8.70 15.91 -31.58
#